data_AF-A0A2B4SUG8-F1
#
_entry.id   AF-A0A2B4SUG8-F1
#
_cell.length_a   1.000
_cell.length_b   1.000
_cell.length_c   1.000
_cell.angle_alpha   90.00
_cell.angle_beta   90.00
_cell.angle_gamma   90.00
#
_symmetry.space_group_name_H-M   'P 1'
#
loop_
_entity.id
_entity.type
_entity.pdbx_description
1 polymer ?
#
loop_
_entity_poly.entity_id
_entity_poly.type
_entity_poly.pdbx_seq_one_letter_code
_entity_poly.pdbx_strand_id
1 'polypeptide(L)'
;MFSFLWFLYLSLTSVFVAFITYVIFFRKGTINDKTSAQEKIKFIKKHVPPRASKGWQLKSVDSGLRIWQKDLGGSTPSWLSRIIYACSGIIPASKQEVMNVLKQPCLMMEWDPSVKTVSKVTIGTNQDVVSVSFNCNSFMARAVVQLREIFGGETRAVYSRYWDTDLKTKSEAWFVSSFIEQVIPAEGSLLSFFLVSSMDNGDDEPSESLVTLIVAPVSERFASIPQMTVSRVAGLQDFFTHYKPDQSPTKSVGSEAGSASLSGSDNHVTRLESINPSSSSDLLGEATDLTDDNKMRERGKGVVVSDSRLPEFLSSESLERMLQKLIGIYEATEGTDNWTSQGKTKGLDILKRPPKAGERPWDCYKATSVVNVPLDYILAYIYALDYRGEWDDMFLKGETVEEIDPITKVNRLEYKPQWPASGRDFCVIAILREIDEGVIALASEAVEHERCPEMKGLVRAEVITVGFVVKELSSDPPSYLVTYMTRVDLKGNLPARLVNRVLSSQPQALAVLRDKLEACYQADVGVDGLDTSQLRREGAELCAALLKAKSCQQTQKDIEGEEKESLQGWSLLETRDTDSLQSEMTDRFNPNNISQDSGEMFPITEEQMKLPLADRHQLDYRTLGNQAAANLLGEVQLASQVEISVSEETGGQANQGREGEWSYRSIEKDVVILQKTGDKIHSFLGKGMIKVKPPTVWEAVRNHMTRHVYDRMLKPERYVVAGTSVDIPELPQHKDITRLKIHVAGWVIEPILQNGQLYSMVSYLAQIDFGGPFPATLLNRVGRRQPLCIAYLRDHLEKIERKASAV
;
A
#
# COMPACT_ATOMS: atom_id res chain seq x y z
N MET A 1 -1.39 -54.74 -38.63
CA MET A 1 -1.97 -53.57 -39.33
C MET A 1 -2.41 -52.48 -38.34
N PHE A 2 -3.38 -52.75 -37.45
CA PHE A 2 -3.89 -51.77 -36.47
C PHE A 2 -2.82 -50.96 -35.71
N SER A 3 -1.81 -51.60 -35.10
CA SER A 3 -0.77 -50.87 -34.37
C SER A 3 0.02 -49.88 -35.25
N PHE A 4 0.23 -50.20 -36.53
CA PHE A 4 0.91 -49.30 -37.47
C PHE A 4 0.04 -48.08 -37.82
N LEU A 5 -1.27 -48.28 -37.98
CA LEU A 5 -2.23 -47.18 -38.13
C LEU A 5 -2.31 -46.31 -36.86
N TRP A 6 -2.21 -46.92 -35.67
CA TRP A 6 -2.17 -46.20 -34.40
C TRP A 6 -0.89 -45.36 -34.23
N PHE A 7 0.29 -45.92 -34.53
CA PHE A 7 1.54 -45.15 -34.54
C PHE A 7 1.55 -44.06 -35.62
N LEU A 8 0.97 -44.31 -36.80
CA LEU A 8 0.82 -43.29 -37.83
C LEU A 8 -0.13 -42.17 -37.39
N TYR A 9 -1.25 -42.51 -36.73
CA TYR A 9 -2.16 -41.53 -36.15
C TYR A 9 -1.47 -40.68 -35.08
N LEU A 10 -0.80 -41.30 -34.10
CA LEU A 10 -0.05 -40.60 -33.05
C LEU A 10 1.05 -39.70 -33.63
N SER A 11 1.77 -40.17 -34.65
CA SER A 11 2.77 -39.38 -35.38
C SER A 11 2.16 -38.18 -36.09
N LEU A 12 1.06 -38.37 -36.83
CA LEU A 12 0.36 -37.28 -37.52
C LEU A 12 -0.24 -36.27 -36.53
N THR A 13 -0.80 -36.71 -35.39
CA THR A 13 -1.27 -35.80 -34.34
C THR A 13 -0.10 -35.06 -33.68
N SER A 14 1.04 -35.71 -33.46
CA SER A 14 2.25 -35.07 -32.92
C SER A 14 2.80 -34.01 -33.88
N VAL A 15 2.89 -34.30 -35.18
CA VAL A 15 3.29 -33.35 -36.22
C VAL A 15 2.28 -32.21 -36.37
N PHE A 16 0.97 -32.48 -36.27
CA PHE A 16 -0.08 -31.46 -36.33
C PHE A 16 -0.05 -30.53 -35.10
N VAL A 17 0.15 -31.08 -33.90
CA VAL A 17 0.35 -30.32 -32.67
C VAL A 17 1.64 -29.51 -32.76
N ALA A 18 2.76 -30.09 -33.18
CA ALA A 18 4.03 -29.39 -33.38
C ALA A 18 3.92 -28.26 -34.42
N PHE A 19 3.16 -28.47 -35.50
CA PHE A 19 2.90 -27.44 -36.51
C PHE A 19 2.00 -26.32 -35.99
N ILE A 20 0.91 -26.63 -35.28
CA ILE A 20 0.07 -25.60 -34.64
C ILE A 20 0.85 -24.83 -33.58
N THR A 21 1.65 -25.52 -32.76
CA THR A 21 2.62 -24.94 -31.82
C THR A 21 3.57 -23.98 -32.56
N TYR A 22 4.23 -24.41 -33.63
CA TYR A 22 5.10 -23.54 -34.42
C TYR A 22 4.37 -22.31 -34.99
N VAL A 23 3.15 -22.51 -35.53
CA VAL A 23 2.32 -21.45 -36.13
C VAL A 23 1.77 -20.46 -35.09
N ILE A 24 1.58 -20.88 -33.83
CA ILE A 24 1.12 -20.02 -32.73
C ILE A 24 2.30 -19.33 -32.03
N PHE A 25 3.31 -20.08 -31.60
CA PHE A 25 4.36 -19.59 -30.71
C PHE A 25 5.52 -18.92 -31.46
N PHE A 26 5.88 -19.41 -32.66
CA PHE A 26 7.12 -19.03 -33.38
C PHE A 26 6.93 -18.36 -34.74
N ARG A 27 5.69 -18.23 -35.23
CA ARG A 27 5.41 -17.56 -36.50
C ARG A 27 5.71 -16.07 -36.41
N LYS A 28 6.86 -15.65 -36.94
CA LYS A 28 7.17 -14.23 -37.14
C LYS A 28 6.08 -13.55 -37.99
N GLY A 29 5.40 -12.58 -37.39
CA GLY A 29 4.42 -11.74 -38.06
C GLY A 29 5.11 -10.47 -38.56
N THR A 30 5.48 -10.42 -39.83
CA THR A 30 6.13 -9.23 -40.41
C THR A 30 5.09 -8.13 -40.65
N ILE A 31 4.64 -7.47 -39.59
CA ILE A 31 3.74 -6.30 -39.63
C ILE A 31 4.56 -5.10 -40.10
N ASN A 32 4.92 -5.09 -41.39
CA ASN A 32 5.66 -4.02 -42.06
C ASN A 32 4.69 -2.88 -42.43
N ASP A 33 4.03 -2.33 -41.41
CA ASP A 33 3.06 -1.26 -41.56
C ASP A 33 3.74 0.09 -41.80
N LYS A 34 3.37 0.71 -42.92
CA LYS A 34 3.87 2.02 -43.35
C LYS A 34 2.86 3.15 -43.11
N THR A 35 1.70 2.84 -42.54
CA THR A 35 0.64 3.83 -42.26
C THR A 35 1.05 4.71 -41.10
N SER A 36 1.02 6.03 -41.31
CA SER A 36 1.40 7.00 -40.28
C SER A 36 0.42 6.99 -39.10
N ALA A 37 0.88 7.38 -37.91
CA ALA A 37 0.01 7.53 -36.74
C ALA A 37 -1.14 8.53 -36.98
N GLN A 38 -0.91 9.57 -37.80
CA GLN A 38 -1.92 10.55 -38.18
C GLN A 38 -3.04 9.93 -39.06
N GLU A 39 -2.69 9.04 -40.01
CA GLU A 39 -3.67 8.29 -40.80
C GLU A 39 -4.44 7.28 -39.94
N LYS A 40 -3.77 6.62 -38.99
CA LYS A 40 -4.41 5.74 -37.99
C LYS A 40 -5.44 6.50 -37.15
N ILE A 41 -5.09 7.67 -36.63
CA ILE A 41 -6.02 8.58 -35.90
C ILE A 41 -7.18 9.00 -36.82
N LYS A 42 -6.91 9.42 -38.06
CA LYS A 42 -7.93 9.82 -39.04
C LYS A 42 -8.91 8.71 -39.41
N PHE A 43 -8.50 7.44 -39.31
CA PHE A 43 -9.41 6.30 -39.42
C PHE A 43 -10.26 6.16 -38.16
N ILE A 44 -9.66 6.12 -36.97
CA ILE A 44 -10.35 5.86 -35.70
C ILE A 44 -11.28 7.01 -35.26
N LYS A 45 -10.97 8.29 -35.57
CA LYS A 45 -11.87 9.45 -35.30
C LYS A 45 -13.28 9.23 -35.87
N LYS A 46 -13.46 8.41 -36.90
CA LYS A 46 -14.79 8.07 -37.46
C LYS A 46 -15.66 7.27 -36.47
N HIS A 47 -15.04 6.39 -35.68
CA HIS A 47 -15.72 5.41 -34.84
C HIS A 47 -15.95 5.86 -33.39
N VAL A 48 -15.20 6.86 -32.91
CA VAL A 48 -15.37 7.51 -31.60
C VAL A 48 -16.57 8.49 -31.61
N PRO A 49 -17.33 8.69 -30.52
CA PRO A 49 -17.30 7.94 -29.27
C PRO A 49 -17.95 6.55 -29.39
N PRO A 50 -17.59 5.59 -28.52
CA PRO A 50 -18.19 4.26 -28.50
C PRO A 50 -19.65 4.32 -28.05
N ARG A 51 -20.57 4.18 -29.01
CA ARG A 51 -22.03 4.24 -28.81
C ARG A 51 -22.74 3.32 -29.79
N ALA A 52 -23.92 2.81 -29.41
CA ALA A 52 -24.74 1.92 -30.23
C ALA A 52 -25.04 2.47 -31.64
N SER A 53 -25.33 3.78 -31.76
CA SER A 53 -25.58 4.45 -33.05
C SER A 53 -24.38 4.50 -34.00
N LYS A 54 -23.15 4.30 -33.50
CA LYS A 54 -21.94 4.09 -34.33
C LYS A 54 -21.62 2.61 -34.58
N GLY A 55 -22.56 1.71 -34.28
CA GLY A 55 -22.42 0.27 -34.43
C GLY A 55 -21.40 -0.33 -33.47
N TRP A 56 -21.40 0.11 -32.21
CA TRP A 56 -20.71 -0.56 -31.10
C TRP A 56 -21.73 -1.37 -30.30
N GLN A 57 -21.33 -2.54 -29.81
CA GLN A 57 -22.13 -3.40 -28.92
C GLN A 57 -21.56 -3.30 -27.51
N LEU A 58 -22.41 -3.16 -26.49
CA LEU A 58 -21.96 -3.29 -25.10
C LEU A 58 -21.69 -4.78 -24.84
N LYS A 59 -20.48 -5.11 -24.37
CA LYS A 59 -20.06 -6.49 -24.10
C LYS A 59 -20.18 -6.87 -22.63
N SER A 60 -19.79 -5.94 -21.76
CA SER A 60 -19.83 -6.10 -20.30
C SER A 60 -19.67 -4.74 -19.62
N VAL A 61 -19.93 -4.71 -18.32
CA VAL A 61 -19.54 -3.63 -17.41
C VAL A 61 -18.57 -4.24 -16.41
N ASP A 62 -17.48 -3.54 -16.13
CA ASP A 62 -16.41 -3.98 -15.26
C ASP A 62 -15.88 -2.73 -14.53
N SER A 63 -15.71 -2.80 -13.21
CA SER A 63 -15.19 -1.68 -12.41
C SER A 63 -15.98 -0.38 -12.61
N GLY A 64 -17.31 -0.50 -12.83
CA GLY A 64 -18.23 0.59 -13.18
C GLY A 64 -18.14 1.11 -14.63
N LEU A 65 -17.09 0.74 -15.36
CA LEU A 65 -16.81 1.19 -16.72
C LEU A 65 -17.41 0.25 -17.79
N ARG A 66 -17.81 0.82 -18.93
CA ARG A 66 -18.50 0.08 -20.02
C ARG A 66 -17.51 -0.42 -21.07
N ILE A 67 -17.45 -1.73 -21.26
CA ILE A 67 -16.66 -2.38 -22.34
C ILE A 67 -17.51 -2.46 -23.59
N TRP A 68 -17.12 -1.72 -24.62
CA TRP A 68 -17.73 -1.77 -25.95
C TRP A 68 -16.90 -2.63 -26.89
N GLN A 69 -17.56 -3.40 -27.75
CA GLN A 69 -16.97 -4.18 -28.84
C GLN A 69 -17.47 -3.65 -30.19
N LYS A 70 -16.62 -3.65 -31.21
CA LYS A 70 -17.03 -3.37 -32.59
C LYS A 70 -16.30 -4.26 -33.58
N ASP A 71 -17.06 -4.93 -34.44
CA ASP A 71 -16.57 -5.52 -35.69
C ASP A 71 -16.49 -4.43 -36.77
N LEU A 72 -15.34 -4.34 -37.44
CA LEU A 72 -15.06 -3.42 -38.54
C LEU A 72 -15.30 -4.07 -39.92
N GLY A 73 -15.52 -5.38 -39.98
CA GLY A 73 -15.90 -6.13 -41.17
C GLY A 73 -14.80 -6.21 -42.24
N GLY A 74 -15.21 -6.45 -43.49
CA GLY A 74 -14.31 -6.70 -44.62
C GLY A 74 -13.51 -5.47 -45.11
N SER A 75 -13.76 -4.28 -44.58
CA SER A 75 -13.06 -3.03 -44.91
C SER A 75 -11.99 -2.62 -43.87
N THR A 76 -11.63 -3.54 -42.97
CA THR A 76 -10.60 -3.33 -41.95
C THR A 76 -9.20 -3.15 -42.58
N PRO A 77 -8.44 -2.09 -42.25
CA PRO A 77 -7.04 -1.95 -42.68
C PRO A 77 -6.14 -3.08 -42.18
N SER A 78 -5.10 -3.44 -42.94
CA SER A 78 -4.19 -4.56 -42.62
C SER A 78 -3.33 -4.37 -41.36
N TRP A 79 -3.31 -3.17 -40.78
CA TRP A 79 -2.66 -2.85 -39.49
C TRP A 79 -3.60 -2.93 -38.28
N LEU A 80 -4.87 -3.26 -38.48
CA LEU A 80 -5.91 -3.23 -37.46
C LEU A 80 -6.58 -4.60 -37.31
N SER A 81 -6.91 -4.98 -36.07
CA SER A 81 -7.72 -6.19 -35.82
C SER A 81 -9.17 -5.97 -36.28
N ARG A 82 -9.81 -7.01 -36.83
CA ARG A 82 -11.21 -6.94 -37.29
C ARG A 82 -12.17 -6.52 -36.17
N ILE A 83 -11.99 -7.09 -34.98
CA ILE A 83 -12.68 -6.64 -33.77
C ILE A 83 -11.78 -5.67 -33.00
N ILE A 84 -12.34 -4.53 -32.62
CA ILE A 84 -11.74 -3.57 -31.70
C ILE A 84 -12.61 -3.42 -30.44
N TYR A 85 -11.99 -3.05 -29.33
CA TYR A 85 -12.66 -2.79 -28.06
C TYR A 85 -12.47 -1.34 -27.63
N ALA A 86 -13.40 -0.82 -26.83
CA ALA A 86 -13.33 0.54 -26.31
C ALA A 86 -13.85 0.65 -24.87
N CYS A 87 -13.24 1.57 -24.12
CA CYS A 87 -13.67 1.98 -22.79
C CYS A 87 -13.58 3.52 -22.70
N SER A 88 -14.48 4.15 -21.94
CA SER A 88 -14.47 5.59 -21.69
C SER A 88 -14.68 5.84 -20.19
N GLY A 89 -13.86 6.70 -19.60
CA GLY A 89 -13.93 7.08 -18.19
C GLY A 89 -13.53 8.55 -17.98
N ILE A 90 -14.02 9.14 -16.89
CA ILE A 90 -13.68 10.52 -16.50
C ILE A 90 -12.49 10.46 -15.54
N ILE A 91 -11.42 11.18 -15.87
CA ILE A 91 -10.20 11.29 -15.07
C ILE A 91 -10.23 12.65 -14.35
N PRO A 92 -9.97 12.70 -13.02
CA PRO A 92 -9.99 13.94 -12.23
C PRO A 92 -8.69 14.75 -12.41
N ALA A 93 -8.32 15.02 -13.66
CA ALA A 93 -7.15 15.82 -14.02
C ALA A 93 -7.36 16.52 -15.36
N SER A 94 -6.60 17.60 -15.60
CA SER A 94 -6.65 18.33 -16.86
C SER A 94 -6.11 17.50 -18.02
N LYS A 95 -6.55 17.85 -19.24
CA LYS A 95 -6.12 17.18 -20.48
C LYS A 95 -4.60 17.21 -20.66
N GLN A 96 -3.92 18.23 -20.11
CA GLN A 96 -2.47 18.36 -20.19
C GLN A 96 -1.75 17.39 -19.24
N GLU A 97 -2.25 17.18 -18.03
CA GLU A 97 -1.66 16.27 -17.04
C GLU A 97 -1.82 14.81 -17.47
N VAL A 98 -3.02 14.42 -17.92
CA VAL A 98 -3.26 13.08 -18.51
C VAL A 98 -2.31 12.83 -19.69
N MET A 99 -2.16 13.81 -20.58
CA MET A 99 -1.21 13.71 -21.69
C MET A 99 0.26 13.76 -21.26
N ASN A 100 0.61 14.28 -20.08
CA ASN A 100 1.97 14.23 -19.55
C ASN A 100 2.28 12.84 -18.98
N VAL A 101 1.35 12.25 -18.22
CA VAL A 101 1.50 10.91 -17.63
C VAL A 101 1.57 9.82 -18.70
N LEU A 102 0.71 9.86 -19.73
CA LEU A 102 0.77 8.92 -20.87
C LEU A 102 2.14 8.95 -21.59
N LYS A 103 2.78 10.12 -21.68
CA LYS A 103 4.12 10.26 -22.31
C LYS A 103 5.24 9.65 -21.48
N GLN A 104 5.12 9.52 -20.16
CA GLN A 104 6.19 9.00 -19.32
C GLN A 104 6.20 7.46 -19.31
N PRO A 105 7.27 6.78 -19.76
CA PRO A 105 7.30 5.31 -19.79
C PRO A 105 7.34 4.65 -18.41
N CYS A 106 7.94 5.32 -17.41
CA CYS A 106 8.04 4.86 -16.02
C CYS A 106 6.65 4.76 -15.38
N LEU A 107 5.88 5.86 -15.39
CA LEU A 107 4.53 5.94 -14.81
C LEU A 107 3.54 4.94 -15.44
N MET A 108 3.83 4.38 -16.62
CA MET A 108 3.01 3.33 -17.21
C MET A 108 2.96 2.05 -16.35
N MET A 109 3.94 1.81 -15.47
CA MET A 109 3.88 0.71 -14.49
C MET A 109 2.96 1.03 -13.30
N GLU A 110 2.54 2.28 -13.14
CA GLU A 110 1.73 2.76 -12.01
C GLU A 110 0.24 2.88 -12.36
N TRP A 111 -0.10 3.16 -13.63
CA TRP A 111 -1.50 3.24 -14.10
C TRP A 111 -1.96 2.08 -15.01
N ASP A 112 -1.05 1.25 -15.53
CA ASP A 112 -1.38 0.12 -16.40
C ASP A 112 -1.08 -1.23 -15.72
N PRO A 113 -2.04 -1.82 -14.98
CA PRO A 113 -1.78 -3.05 -14.20
C PRO A 113 -1.46 -4.28 -15.08
N SER A 114 -1.62 -4.17 -16.41
CA SER A 114 -1.14 -5.21 -17.33
C SER A 114 0.38 -5.22 -17.49
N VAL A 115 1.09 -4.15 -17.11
CA VAL A 115 2.52 -3.94 -17.38
C VAL A 115 3.39 -4.39 -16.20
N LYS A 116 4.41 -5.20 -16.49
CA LYS A 116 5.37 -5.73 -15.51
C LYS A 116 6.68 -4.94 -15.45
N THR A 117 7.26 -4.60 -16.59
CA THR A 117 8.44 -3.71 -16.69
C THR A 117 8.39 -2.90 -17.98
N VAL A 118 8.94 -1.68 -17.95
CA VAL A 118 9.11 -0.83 -19.13
C VAL A 118 10.55 -0.35 -19.22
N SER A 119 11.18 -0.50 -20.38
CA SER A 119 12.46 0.17 -20.69
C SER A 119 12.29 1.09 -21.90
N LYS A 120 12.86 2.30 -21.81
CA LYS A 120 12.84 3.28 -22.91
C LYS A 120 13.97 2.98 -23.89
N VAL A 121 13.63 2.76 -25.15
CA VAL A 121 14.58 2.32 -26.19
C VAL A 121 15.10 3.51 -27.01
N THR A 122 14.25 4.52 -27.24
CA THR A 122 14.62 5.72 -28.02
C THR A 122 13.87 6.94 -27.47
N ILE A 123 14.39 8.16 -27.70
CA ILE A 123 13.72 9.41 -27.32
C ILE A 123 13.51 10.27 -28.59
N GLY A 124 12.31 10.82 -28.74
CA GLY A 124 11.96 11.84 -29.72
C GLY A 124 10.97 12.84 -29.12
N THR A 125 10.64 13.89 -29.87
CA THR A 125 9.79 15.01 -29.40
C THR A 125 8.31 14.64 -29.29
N ASN A 126 7.74 14.13 -30.38
CA ASN A 126 6.33 13.69 -30.46
C ASN A 126 6.18 12.17 -30.62
N GLN A 127 7.27 11.42 -30.45
CA GLN A 127 7.30 9.96 -30.56
C GLN A 127 8.42 9.37 -29.71
N ASP A 128 8.24 8.16 -29.19
CA ASP A 128 9.32 7.35 -28.63
C ASP A 128 9.10 5.84 -28.87
N VAL A 129 10.10 5.03 -28.49
CA VAL A 129 10.02 3.57 -28.57
C VAL A 129 10.29 3.00 -27.18
N VAL A 130 9.44 2.07 -26.75
CA VAL A 130 9.51 1.41 -25.44
C VAL A 130 9.44 -0.11 -25.58
N SER A 131 10.15 -0.83 -24.73
CA SER A 131 10.12 -2.29 -24.64
C SER A 131 9.42 -2.69 -23.34
N VAL A 132 8.25 -3.31 -23.49
CA VAL A 132 7.27 -3.58 -22.43
C VAL A 132 7.18 -5.07 -22.16
N SER A 133 7.15 -5.50 -20.91
CA SER A 133 6.72 -6.85 -20.54
C SER A 133 5.38 -6.79 -19.81
N PHE A 134 4.55 -7.83 -19.97
CA PHE A 134 3.18 -7.87 -19.43
C PHE A 134 3.02 -8.94 -18.34
N ASN A 135 2.11 -8.68 -17.39
CA ASN A 135 1.60 -9.64 -16.42
C ASN A 135 0.63 -10.60 -17.11
N CYS A 136 1.15 -11.73 -17.59
CA CYS A 136 0.39 -12.70 -18.37
C CYS A 136 -0.55 -13.52 -17.49
N ASN A 137 -1.82 -13.12 -17.42
CA ASN A 137 -2.80 -13.78 -16.54
C ASN A 137 -3.43 -15.01 -17.20
N SER A 138 -3.56 -15.05 -18.52
CA SER A 138 -4.13 -16.20 -19.25
C SER A 138 -3.20 -17.41 -19.20
N PHE A 139 -3.75 -18.59 -18.90
CA PHE A 139 -3.02 -19.87 -18.99
C PHE A 139 -2.35 -20.05 -20.37
N MET A 140 -3.08 -19.73 -21.44
CA MET A 140 -2.56 -19.79 -22.80
C MET A 140 -1.39 -18.82 -23.00
N ALA A 141 -1.44 -17.63 -22.41
CA ALA A 141 -0.36 -16.65 -22.53
C ALA A 141 0.88 -17.02 -21.70
N ARG A 142 0.70 -17.54 -20.48
CA ARG A 142 1.80 -18.10 -19.67
C ARG A 142 2.50 -19.23 -20.42
N ALA A 143 1.74 -20.13 -21.05
CA ALA A 143 2.29 -21.19 -21.90
C ALA A 143 3.03 -20.63 -23.14
N VAL A 144 2.55 -19.55 -23.78
CA VAL A 144 3.29 -18.87 -24.87
C VAL A 144 4.63 -18.34 -24.39
N VAL A 145 4.65 -17.64 -23.23
CA VAL A 145 5.86 -17.01 -22.69
C VAL A 145 6.88 -18.07 -22.27
N GLN A 146 6.49 -19.03 -21.44
CA GLN A 146 7.38 -20.12 -20.97
C GLN A 146 7.99 -20.91 -22.14
N LEU A 147 7.18 -21.25 -23.16
CA LEU A 147 7.71 -21.94 -24.34
C LEU A 147 8.71 -21.07 -25.12
N ARG A 148 8.51 -19.76 -25.21
CA ARG A 148 9.51 -18.88 -25.85
C ARG A 148 10.79 -18.77 -25.05
N GLU A 149 10.71 -18.64 -23.73
CA GLU A 149 11.88 -18.58 -22.85
C GLU A 149 12.72 -19.86 -22.98
N ILE A 150 12.09 -21.04 -22.96
CA ILE A 150 12.73 -22.35 -23.18
C ILE A 150 13.47 -22.43 -24.52
N PHE A 151 12.94 -21.78 -25.56
CA PHE A 151 13.53 -21.78 -26.91
C PHE A 151 14.29 -20.49 -27.26
N GLY A 152 14.62 -19.64 -26.28
CA GLY A 152 15.42 -18.41 -26.46
C GLY A 152 14.76 -17.34 -27.36
N GLY A 153 13.42 -17.33 -27.43
CA GLY A 153 12.65 -16.37 -28.20
C GLY A 153 12.28 -15.12 -27.39
N GLU A 154 12.24 -13.97 -28.07
CA GLU A 154 11.89 -12.68 -27.45
C GLU A 154 10.47 -12.72 -26.81
N THR A 155 10.39 -12.20 -25.58
CA THR A 155 9.15 -12.13 -24.79
C THR A 155 8.68 -10.72 -24.52
N ARG A 156 9.56 -9.71 -24.66
CA ARG A 156 9.20 -8.30 -24.56
C ARG A 156 8.45 -7.83 -25.81
N ALA A 157 7.58 -6.86 -25.64
CA ALA A 157 6.80 -6.24 -26.69
C ALA A 157 7.35 -4.83 -26.96
N VAL A 158 7.91 -4.61 -28.15
CA VAL A 158 8.36 -3.26 -28.54
C VAL A 158 7.24 -2.48 -29.20
N TYR A 159 6.95 -1.31 -28.62
CA TYR A 159 5.94 -0.35 -29.06
C TYR A 159 6.58 0.95 -29.51
N SER A 160 6.18 1.44 -30.68
CA SER A 160 6.34 2.84 -31.08
C SER A 160 5.14 3.63 -30.58
N ARG A 161 5.40 4.67 -29.79
CA ARG A 161 4.38 5.55 -29.22
C ARG A 161 4.47 6.92 -29.89
N TYR A 162 3.32 7.53 -30.17
CA TYR A 162 3.19 8.82 -30.85
C TYR A 162 2.11 9.64 -30.15
N TRP A 163 2.34 10.95 -30.02
CA TRP A 163 1.36 11.87 -29.46
C TRP A 163 1.23 13.16 -30.28
N ASP A 164 -0.02 13.59 -30.44
CA ASP A 164 -0.38 14.83 -31.14
C ASP A 164 -1.51 15.54 -30.37
N THR A 165 -1.57 16.86 -30.48
CA THR A 165 -2.61 17.69 -29.85
C THR A 165 -3.26 18.50 -30.95
N ASP A 166 -4.60 18.47 -31.05
CA ASP A 166 -5.28 19.01 -32.23
C ASP A 166 -5.18 20.55 -32.26
N LEU A 167 -4.13 21.04 -32.94
CA LEU A 167 -3.74 22.45 -33.02
C LEU A 167 -4.85 23.36 -33.57
N LYS A 168 -5.90 22.79 -34.19
CA LYS A 168 -7.01 23.55 -34.78
C LYS A 168 -8.16 23.80 -33.81
N THR A 169 -8.44 22.87 -32.89
CA THR A 169 -9.58 23.00 -31.95
C THR A 169 -9.16 23.20 -30.51
N LYS A 170 -7.92 22.85 -30.13
CA LYS A 170 -7.42 22.75 -28.74
C LYS A 170 -8.20 21.82 -27.80
N SER A 171 -9.37 21.30 -28.19
CA SER A 171 -10.25 20.47 -27.34
C SER A 171 -9.80 19.01 -27.18
N GLU A 172 -9.13 18.44 -28.18
CA GLU A 172 -8.68 17.04 -28.21
C GLU A 172 -7.16 16.91 -28.13
N ALA A 173 -6.70 15.82 -27.52
CA ALA A 173 -5.34 15.31 -27.64
C ALA A 173 -5.36 13.78 -27.88
N TRP A 174 -4.39 13.28 -28.63
CA TRP A 174 -4.30 11.88 -29.05
C TRP A 174 -2.97 11.28 -28.65
N PHE A 175 -3.01 10.13 -27.98
CA PHE A 175 -1.86 9.30 -27.68
C PHE A 175 -2.07 7.91 -28.31
N VAL A 176 -1.09 7.44 -29.09
CA VAL A 176 -1.17 6.20 -29.86
C VAL A 176 0.03 5.33 -29.54
N SER A 177 -0.19 4.05 -29.22
CA SER A 177 0.86 3.06 -29.02
C SER A 177 0.68 1.91 -30.01
N SER A 178 1.62 1.75 -30.95
CA SER A 178 1.61 0.79 -32.04
C SER A 178 2.71 -0.25 -31.84
N PHE A 179 2.37 -1.53 -31.87
CA PHE A 179 3.35 -2.60 -31.87
C PHE A 179 4.18 -2.57 -33.17
N ILE A 180 5.49 -2.82 -33.10
CA ILE A 180 6.40 -2.71 -34.26
C ILE A 180 7.30 -3.93 -34.53
N GLU A 181 7.27 -4.96 -33.68
CA GLU A 181 8.24 -6.06 -33.76
C GLU A 181 7.77 -7.32 -34.48
N GLN A 182 8.72 -8.20 -34.82
CA GLN A 182 8.44 -9.43 -35.57
C GLN A 182 7.84 -10.55 -34.69
N VAL A 183 7.98 -10.44 -33.37
CA VAL A 183 7.67 -11.49 -32.39
C VAL A 183 6.49 -11.03 -31.54
N ILE A 184 5.28 -11.36 -31.99
CA ILE A 184 4.01 -10.93 -31.41
C ILE A 184 3.91 -11.40 -29.94
N PRO A 185 3.71 -10.52 -28.95
CA PRO A 185 3.62 -10.91 -27.54
C PRO A 185 2.33 -11.69 -27.24
N ALA A 186 2.35 -12.44 -26.14
CA ALA A 186 1.23 -13.32 -25.75
C ALA A 186 0.00 -12.52 -25.28
N GLU A 187 0.22 -11.59 -24.35
CA GLU A 187 -0.73 -10.54 -23.97
C GLU A 187 -0.17 -9.19 -24.46
N GLY A 188 -1.06 -8.29 -24.89
CA GLY A 188 -0.68 -7.01 -25.49
C GLY A 188 -1.54 -6.63 -26.70
N SER A 189 -1.62 -5.33 -27.01
CA SER A 189 -2.34 -4.80 -28.17
C SER A 189 -1.46 -4.76 -29.42
N LEU A 190 -2.04 -4.89 -30.61
CA LEU A 190 -1.39 -4.39 -31.83
C LEU A 190 -1.34 -2.86 -31.81
N LEU A 191 -2.40 -2.24 -31.30
CA LEU A 191 -2.59 -0.80 -31.34
C LEU A 191 -3.51 -0.34 -30.20
N SER A 192 -3.10 0.70 -29.49
CA SER A 192 -3.91 1.42 -28.50
C SER A 192 -4.03 2.90 -28.91
N PHE A 193 -5.22 3.47 -28.76
CA PHE A 193 -5.49 4.91 -28.94
C PHE A 193 -6.17 5.45 -27.68
N PHE A 194 -5.58 6.46 -27.06
CA PHE A 194 -6.26 7.29 -26.06
C PHE A 194 -6.63 8.60 -26.75
N LEU A 195 -7.94 8.88 -26.85
CA LEU A 195 -8.44 10.24 -27.01
C LEU A 195 -8.59 10.83 -25.61
N VAL A 196 -7.98 11.99 -25.38
CA VAL A 196 -8.21 12.81 -24.18
C VAL A 196 -8.95 14.08 -24.62
N SER A 197 -10.17 14.25 -24.12
CA SER A 197 -11.02 15.42 -24.39
C SER A 197 -11.22 16.23 -23.12
N SER A 198 -11.07 17.56 -23.24
CA SER A 198 -11.47 18.49 -22.17
C SER A 198 -12.99 18.43 -21.96
N MET A 199 -13.44 18.54 -20.72
CA MET A 199 -14.84 18.85 -20.40
C MET A 199 -15.00 20.36 -20.17
N ASP A 200 -15.87 21.01 -20.95
CA ASP A 200 -16.23 22.42 -20.74
C ASP A 200 -17.25 22.52 -19.58
N ASN A 201 -16.73 22.49 -18.35
CA ASN A 201 -17.42 23.07 -17.20
C ASN A 201 -17.15 24.58 -17.25
N GLY A 202 -18.20 25.42 -17.16
CA GLY A 202 -18.11 26.83 -17.57
C GLY A 202 -17.17 27.71 -16.74
N ASP A 203 -16.48 28.61 -17.43
CA ASP A 203 -15.66 29.76 -16.98
C ASP A 203 -14.49 29.53 -15.99
N ASP A 204 -14.41 28.39 -15.30
CA ASP A 204 -13.21 27.93 -14.55
C ASP A 204 -12.37 26.91 -15.38
N GLU A 205 -11.09 26.70 -15.02
CA GLU A 205 -10.23 25.76 -15.77
C GLU A 205 -10.71 24.29 -15.69
N PRO A 206 -10.60 23.51 -16.78
CA PRO A 206 -11.15 22.16 -16.88
C PRO A 206 -10.38 21.15 -16.02
N SER A 207 -10.88 20.94 -14.81
CA SER A 207 -10.36 20.00 -13.81
C SER A 207 -10.59 18.51 -14.12
N GLU A 208 -11.46 18.19 -15.08
CA GLU A 208 -11.79 16.82 -15.47
C GLU A 208 -11.59 16.57 -16.97
N SER A 209 -11.08 15.38 -17.32
CA SER A 209 -10.87 14.93 -18.70
C SER A 209 -11.62 13.66 -19.00
N LEU A 210 -12.32 13.61 -20.14
CA LEU A 210 -12.84 12.36 -20.67
C LEU A 210 -11.74 11.63 -21.44
N VAL A 211 -11.29 10.50 -20.91
CA VAL A 211 -10.41 9.57 -21.61
C VAL A 211 -11.25 8.50 -22.28
N THR A 212 -11.07 8.33 -23.59
CA THR A 212 -11.60 7.20 -24.37
C THR A 212 -10.45 6.39 -24.94
N LEU A 213 -10.29 5.18 -24.42
CA LEU A 213 -9.32 4.20 -24.88
C LEU A 213 -9.96 3.26 -25.90
N ILE A 214 -9.38 3.14 -27.09
CA ILE A 214 -9.69 2.11 -28.10
C ILE A 214 -8.48 1.19 -28.23
N VAL A 215 -8.70 -0.13 -28.20
CA VAL A 215 -7.64 -1.14 -28.31
C VAL A 215 -7.97 -2.21 -29.33
N ALA A 216 -6.96 -2.51 -30.15
CA ALA A 216 -6.94 -3.57 -31.15
C ALA A 216 -6.07 -4.73 -30.64
N PRO A 217 -6.65 -5.89 -30.26
CA PRO A 217 -5.88 -7.00 -29.73
C PRO A 217 -5.03 -7.73 -30.79
N VAL A 218 -3.92 -8.32 -30.32
CA VAL A 218 -3.08 -9.27 -31.06
C VAL A 218 -3.90 -10.43 -31.64
N SER A 219 -4.76 -11.04 -30.84
CA SER A 219 -5.68 -12.07 -31.27
C SER A 219 -6.82 -12.20 -30.27
N GLU A 220 -8.05 -12.39 -30.75
CA GLU A 220 -9.22 -12.70 -29.91
C GLU A 220 -9.02 -13.97 -29.06
N ARG A 221 -8.07 -14.85 -29.43
CA ARG A 221 -7.71 -16.06 -28.66
C ARG A 221 -6.83 -15.82 -27.43
N PHE A 222 -6.19 -14.65 -27.34
CA PHE A 222 -5.34 -14.24 -26.21
C PHE A 222 -5.79 -12.93 -25.57
N ALA A 223 -6.84 -12.29 -26.11
CA ALA A 223 -7.32 -10.99 -25.67
C ALA A 223 -8.06 -11.08 -24.32
N SER A 224 -7.35 -10.79 -23.23
CA SER A 224 -7.98 -10.49 -21.93
C SER A 224 -8.59 -9.09 -21.98
N ILE A 225 -9.86 -8.99 -22.35
CA ILE A 225 -10.51 -7.72 -22.67
C ILE A 225 -10.52 -6.72 -21.48
N PRO A 226 -10.75 -7.14 -20.21
CA PRO A 226 -10.59 -6.26 -19.05
C PRO A 226 -9.19 -5.65 -18.94
N GLN A 227 -8.14 -6.49 -18.93
CA GLN A 227 -6.72 -6.07 -18.88
C GLN A 227 -6.36 -5.13 -20.04
N MET A 228 -6.95 -5.36 -21.22
CA MET A 228 -6.64 -4.59 -22.42
C MET A 228 -7.45 -3.29 -22.56
N THR A 229 -8.52 -3.07 -21.79
CA THR A 229 -9.37 -1.87 -21.91
C THR A 229 -9.79 -1.24 -20.60
N VAL A 230 -10.58 -1.91 -19.76
CA VAL A 230 -11.11 -1.30 -18.53
C VAL A 230 -10.02 -1.02 -17.51
N SER A 231 -9.15 -1.99 -17.21
CA SER A 231 -8.15 -1.83 -16.14
C SER A 231 -7.16 -0.69 -16.42
N ARG A 232 -6.99 -0.31 -17.69
CA ARG A 232 -6.11 0.78 -18.16
C ARG A 232 -6.77 2.15 -18.09
N VAL A 233 -8.10 2.22 -18.09
CA VAL A 233 -8.86 3.45 -17.84
C VAL A 233 -9.13 3.60 -16.35
N ALA A 234 -9.51 2.52 -15.67
CA ALA A 234 -9.66 2.47 -14.22
C ALA A 234 -8.34 2.75 -13.48
N GLY A 235 -7.21 2.18 -13.94
CA GLY A 235 -5.89 2.48 -13.41
C GLY A 235 -5.43 3.91 -13.67
N LEU A 236 -5.88 4.57 -14.74
CA LEU A 236 -5.70 6.02 -14.91
C LEU A 236 -6.60 6.83 -13.96
N GLN A 237 -7.81 6.37 -13.64
CA GLN A 237 -8.66 7.02 -12.64
C GLN A 237 -8.03 6.92 -11.25
N ASP A 238 -7.63 5.72 -10.84
CA ASP A 238 -6.99 5.43 -9.55
C ASP A 238 -5.64 6.16 -9.39
N PHE A 239 -4.81 6.15 -10.44
CA PHE A 239 -3.59 6.95 -10.48
C PHE A 239 -3.89 8.43 -10.23
N PHE A 240 -4.83 9.03 -10.97
CA PHE A 240 -5.13 10.47 -10.82
C PHE A 240 -5.94 10.84 -9.56
N THR A 241 -6.59 9.90 -8.87
CA THR A 241 -7.11 10.17 -7.51
C THR A 241 -6.02 10.27 -6.45
N HIS A 242 -4.84 9.69 -6.68
CA HIS A 242 -3.72 9.69 -5.74
C HIS A 242 -2.53 10.58 -6.17
N TYR A 243 -2.42 10.89 -7.47
CA TYR A 243 -1.35 11.70 -8.05
C TYR A 243 -1.56 13.19 -7.80
N LYS A 244 -0.77 13.76 -6.88
CA LYS A 244 -0.60 15.21 -6.75
C LYS A 244 0.50 15.67 -7.70
N PRO A 245 0.24 16.57 -8.68
CA PRO A 245 1.29 17.16 -9.49
C PRO A 245 2.15 18.12 -8.65
N ASP A 246 3.45 18.15 -8.89
CA ASP A 246 4.38 19.09 -8.24
C ASP A 246 4.01 20.55 -8.52
N GLN A 247 3.40 21.22 -7.55
CA GLN A 247 3.15 22.66 -7.59
C GLN A 247 4.43 23.47 -7.31
N SER A 248 5.47 23.22 -8.09
CA SER A 248 6.59 24.15 -8.22
C SER A 248 6.12 25.42 -8.94
N PRO A 249 6.38 26.63 -8.41
CA PRO A 249 5.81 27.86 -8.96
C PRO A 249 6.48 28.23 -10.28
N THR A 250 5.80 27.93 -11.39
CA THR A 250 6.18 28.28 -12.76
C THR A 250 6.13 29.80 -12.98
N LYS A 251 7.20 30.49 -12.60
CA LYS A 251 7.41 31.90 -12.97
C LYS A 251 7.36 32.06 -14.48
N SER A 252 6.27 32.67 -14.96
CA SER A 252 6.08 33.02 -16.36
C SER A 252 7.19 33.97 -16.81
N VAL A 253 7.87 33.64 -17.90
CA VAL A 253 8.85 34.53 -18.54
C VAL A 253 8.09 35.58 -19.34
N GLY A 254 7.57 36.58 -18.61
CA GLY A 254 7.06 37.82 -19.17
C GLY A 254 8.20 38.81 -19.41
N SER A 255 8.34 39.28 -20.65
CA SER A 255 9.37 40.25 -21.03
C SER A 255 8.93 41.68 -20.70
N GLU A 256 9.69 42.38 -19.85
CA GLU A 256 9.83 43.83 -19.98
C GLU A 256 11.19 44.32 -19.47
N ALA A 257 11.76 45.32 -20.14
CA ALA A 257 13.07 45.90 -19.82
C ALA A 257 12.89 47.34 -19.33
N GLY A 258 13.24 47.61 -18.06
CA GLY A 258 13.05 48.91 -17.43
C GLY A 258 14.19 49.24 -16.48
N SER A 259 14.84 50.39 -16.69
CA SER A 259 15.99 50.85 -15.93
C SER A 259 15.64 51.48 -14.58
N ALA A 260 16.41 51.15 -13.53
CA ALA A 260 16.65 52.00 -12.36
C ALA A 260 18.02 51.69 -11.76
N SER A 261 18.59 52.61 -10.98
CA SER A 261 19.99 52.51 -10.52
C SER A 261 20.23 53.06 -9.11
N LEU A 262 21.31 52.54 -8.50
CA LEU A 262 22.13 53.13 -7.43
C LEU A 262 21.59 53.18 -5.97
N SER A 263 22.57 53.31 -5.08
CA SER A 263 22.55 53.47 -3.61
C SER A 263 22.14 52.25 -2.77
N GLY A 264 22.87 51.90 -1.69
CA GLY A 264 24.23 52.33 -1.32
C GLY A 264 24.56 52.18 0.17
N SER A 265 25.86 52.07 0.47
CA SER A 265 26.51 52.20 1.79
C SER A 265 26.23 51.10 2.85
N ASP A 266 27.16 50.71 3.73
CA ASP A 266 28.64 50.68 3.65
C ASP A 266 29.28 49.87 4.79
N ASN A 267 30.61 49.70 4.74
CA ASN A 267 31.54 49.37 5.84
C ASN A 267 31.56 47.91 6.39
N HIS A 268 32.67 47.13 6.43
CA HIS A 268 34.10 47.32 6.84
C HIS A 268 34.37 46.74 8.26
N VAL A 269 35.57 46.29 8.71
CA VAL A 269 36.95 46.13 8.15
C VAL A 269 37.74 45.14 9.07
N THR A 270 38.84 44.44 8.75
CA THR A 270 39.57 44.08 7.49
C THR A 270 39.44 42.54 7.32
N ARG A 271 40.39 41.59 7.16
CA ARG A 271 41.85 41.48 6.84
C ARG A 271 42.05 40.06 6.27
N LEU A 272 42.80 39.71 5.21
CA LEU A 272 44.09 40.10 4.60
C LEU A 272 45.37 39.58 5.29
N GLU A 273 45.98 38.56 4.69
CA GLU A 273 47.31 38.71 4.06
C GLU A 273 47.56 37.63 2.99
N SER A 274 48.49 37.90 2.07
CA SER A 274 48.72 37.10 0.85
C SER A 274 50.11 37.33 0.27
N ILE A 275 50.85 36.28 -0.09
CA ILE A 275 52.09 36.37 -0.87
C ILE A 275 52.08 35.31 -1.99
N ASN A 276 52.72 35.66 -3.11
CA ASN A 276 52.72 35.02 -4.45
C ASN A 276 54.23 34.88 -4.88
N PRO A 277 54.68 34.67 -6.15
CA PRO A 277 54.03 34.23 -7.39
C PRO A 277 54.87 33.18 -8.19
N SER A 278 54.69 33.12 -9.53
CA SER A 278 55.63 32.64 -10.59
C SER A 278 55.74 31.12 -10.83
N SER A 279 55.94 30.62 -12.07
CA SER A 279 55.98 31.26 -13.42
C SER A 279 55.62 30.24 -14.54
N SER A 280 55.68 30.68 -15.80
CA SER A 280 55.11 30.03 -16.98
C SER A 280 56.07 29.16 -17.83
N SER A 281 55.44 28.20 -18.52
CA SER A 281 55.58 27.84 -19.95
C SER A 281 56.78 27.01 -20.51
N ASP A 282 56.44 26.35 -21.63
CA ASP A 282 57.24 26.02 -22.82
C ASP A 282 57.95 24.65 -23.04
N LEU A 283 57.34 23.91 -23.98
CA LEU A 283 57.92 23.31 -25.22
C LEU A 283 58.84 22.06 -25.21
N LEU A 284 58.21 20.93 -25.61
CA LEU A 284 58.38 20.25 -26.92
C LEU A 284 59.73 19.57 -27.30
N GLY A 285 59.67 18.23 -27.50
CA GLY A 285 60.54 17.44 -28.41
C GLY A 285 61.70 16.66 -27.77
N GLU A 286 62.27 15.61 -28.38
CA GLU A 286 61.82 14.76 -29.52
C GLU A 286 62.74 13.50 -29.64
N ALA A 287 62.27 12.39 -30.24
CA ALA A 287 63.06 11.27 -30.83
C ALA A 287 63.98 10.42 -29.87
N THR A 288 64.40 9.16 -30.11
CA THR A 288 64.12 8.02 -31.04
C THR A 288 64.62 6.72 -30.33
N ASP A 289 64.68 5.46 -30.82
CA ASP A 289 64.49 4.74 -32.10
C ASP A 289 63.99 3.29 -31.77
N LEU A 290 62.99 2.71 -32.45
CA LEU A 290 63.04 1.84 -33.66
C LEU A 290 63.59 0.39 -33.51
N THR A 291 62.71 -0.59 -33.77
CA THR A 291 62.83 -1.74 -34.74
C THR A 291 61.78 -2.84 -34.43
N ASP A 292 61.17 -3.57 -35.37
CA ASP A 292 60.61 -3.16 -36.67
C ASP A 292 59.53 -4.16 -37.18
N ASP A 293 58.88 -3.84 -38.31
CA ASP A 293 58.12 -4.68 -39.26
C ASP A 293 56.83 -5.45 -38.85
N ASN A 294 55.68 -4.81 -39.10
CA ASN A 294 54.64 -5.17 -40.10
C ASN A 294 54.48 -6.65 -40.57
N LYS A 295 53.27 -7.17 -40.88
CA LYS A 295 52.05 -6.52 -41.41
C LYS A 295 50.77 -7.40 -41.34
N MET A 296 49.60 -6.76 -41.41
CA MET A 296 48.29 -7.23 -41.94
C MET A 296 47.38 -8.19 -41.13
N ARG A 297 46.20 -7.64 -40.78
CA ARG A 297 44.83 -8.19 -41.03
C ARG A 297 44.20 -9.15 -40.00
N GLU A 298 43.37 -8.59 -39.10
CA GLU A 298 41.93 -8.91 -39.13
C GLU A 298 41.03 -7.78 -38.56
N ARG A 299 39.71 -8.02 -38.41
CA ARG A 299 38.69 -6.98 -38.15
C ARG A 299 38.39 -6.81 -36.65
N GLY A 300 38.02 -5.59 -36.26
CA GLY A 300 37.75 -5.25 -34.85
C GLY A 300 36.44 -5.83 -34.30
N LYS A 301 36.35 -5.84 -32.96
CA LYS A 301 35.10 -5.96 -32.20
C LYS A 301 34.93 -4.68 -31.37
N GLY A 302 33.71 -4.14 -31.34
CA GLY A 302 33.35 -3.06 -30.42
C GLY A 302 33.30 -3.57 -28.97
N VAL A 303 33.49 -2.65 -28.02
CA VAL A 303 33.30 -2.95 -26.59
C VAL A 303 31.83 -3.27 -26.35
N VAL A 304 31.57 -4.43 -25.74
CA VAL A 304 30.23 -4.79 -25.25
C VAL A 304 30.06 -4.14 -23.88
N VAL A 305 29.08 -3.24 -23.76
CA VAL A 305 28.60 -2.74 -22.46
C VAL A 305 27.71 -3.83 -21.86
N SER A 306 27.99 -4.22 -20.62
CA SER A 306 27.43 -5.42 -19.97
C SER A 306 26.18 -5.14 -19.12
N ASP A 307 25.31 -6.16 -19.02
CA ASP A 307 24.32 -6.43 -17.97
C ASP A 307 24.14 -5.36 -16.87
N SER A 308 23.00 -4.66 -16.90
CA SER A 308 22.50 -3.92 -15.73
C SER A 308 21.79 -4.87 -14.76
N ARG A 309 22.56 -5.54 -13.89
CA ARG A 309 22.02 -6.24 -12.71
C ARG A 309 21.95 -5.25 -11.54
N LEU A 310 20.97 -5.41 -10.66
CA LEU A 310 20.94 -4.67 -9.39
C LEU A 310 22.18 -5.05 -8.55
N PRO A 311 22.79 -4.11 -7.81
CA PRO A 311 23.88 -4.40 -6.89
C PRO A 311 23.50 -5.48 -5.87
N GLU A 312 24.46 -6.35 -5.52
CA GLU A 312 24.24 -7.54 -4.67
C GLU A 312 23.72 -7.21 -3.26
N PHE A 313 24.02 -6.02 -2.76
CA PHE A 313 23.50 -5.51 -1.48
C PHE A 313 22.01 -5.10 -1.53
N LEU A 314 21.44 -4.92 -2.72
CA LEU A 314 20.01 -4.67 -2.96
C LEU A 314 19.22 -5.94 -3.31
N SER A 315 19.82 -7.13 -3.19
CA SER A 315 19.05 -8.36 -3.28
C SER A 315 18.07 -8.49 -2.11
N SER A 316 16.89 -9.05 -2.36
CA SER A 316 15.88 -9.26 -1.31
C SER A 316 16.45 -10.03 -0.11
N GLU A 317 17.27 -11.06 -0.39
CA GLU A 317 17.99 -11.85 0.62
C GLU A 317 18.94 -10.99 1.48
N SER A 318 19.65 -10.03 0.88
CA SER A 318 20.55 -9.14 1.62
C SER A 318 19.80 -8.19 2.57
N LEU A 319 18.63 -7.70 2.16
CA LEU A 319 17.79 -6.82 2.99
C LEU A 319 17.07 -7.61 4.09
N GLU A 320 16.49 -8.77 3.77
CA GLU A 320 15.83 -9.65 4.74
C GLU A 320 16.82 -10.10 5.84
N ARG A 321 18.03 -10.53 5.44
CA ARG A 321 19.12 -10.88 6.37
C ARG A 321 19.50 -9.73 7.31
N MET A 322 19.30 -8.48 6.92
CA MET A 322 19.55 -7.30 7.75
C MET A 322 18.43 -7.06 8.76
N LEU A 323 17.16 -7.19 8.33
CA LEU A 323 16.00 -7.15 9.24
C LEU A 323 16.09 -8.26 10.30
N GLN A 324 16.39 -9.49 9.89
CA GLN A 324 16.51 -10.65 10.79
C GLN A 324 17.62 -10.46 11.87
N LYS A 325 18.74 -9.79 11.54
CA LYS A 325 19.75 -9.41 12.55
C LYS A 325 19.20 -8.45 13.60
N LEU A 326 18.40 -7.46 13.17
CA LEU A 326 17.80 -6.48 14.09
C LEU A 326 16.68 -7.12 14.93
N ILE A 327 15.83 -7.95 14.32
CA ILE A 327 14.75 -8.69 14.99
C ILE A 327 15.32 -9.58 16.10
N GLY A 328 16.37 -10.35 15.83
CA GLY A 328 17.03 -11.18 16.84
C GLY A 328 17.72 -10.41 17.99
N ILE A 329 17.90 -9.09 17.86
CA ILE A 329 18.29 -8.20 18.97
C ILE A 329 17.05 -7.64 19.67
N TYR A 330 16.02 -7.25 18.91
CA TYR A 330 14.75 -6.72 19.42
C TYR A 330 14.00 -7.74 20.28
N GLU A 331 13.96 -9.02 19.89
CA GLU A 331 13.32 -10.09 20.68
C GLU A 331 14.09 -10.45 21.96
N ALA A 332 15.39 -10.14 22.02
CA ALA A 332 16.24 -10.61 23.09
C ALA A 332 15.91 -9.97 24.46
N THR A 333 15.89 -10.80 25.49
CA THR A 333 15.55 -10.44 26.88
C THR A 333 16.66 -10.80 27.85
N GLU A 334 16.64 -10.26 29.06
CA GLU A 334 17.65 -10.55 30.08
C GLU A 334 17.74 -12.07 30.38
N GLY A 335 18.97 -12.59 30.45
CA GLY A 335 19.25 -14.01 30.62
C GLY A 335 19.31 -14.82 29.32
N THR A 336 18.64 -14.38 28.24
CA THR A 336 18.85 -14.99 26.91
C THR A 336 20.25 -14.64 26.40
N ASP A 337 20.97 -15.59 25.79
CA ASP A 337 22.16 -15.33 24.96
C ASP A 337 23.31 -14.50 25.60
N ASN A 338 23.37 -14.44 26.94
CA ASN A 338 24.21 -13.55 27.76
C ASN A 338 23.88 -12.04 27.68
N TRP A 339 22.63 -11.70 27.32
CA TRP A 339 22.07 -10.37 27.56
C TRP A 339 21.89 -10.12 29.07
N THR A 340 22.42 -9.00 29.53
CA THR A 340 22.44 -8.59 30.96
C THR A 340 21.96 -7.16 31.12
N SER A 341 21.10 -6.90 32.11
CA SER A 341 20.66 -5.54 32.43
C SER A 341 21.81 -4.70 32.92
N GLN A 342 21.92 -3.48 32.39
CA GLN A 342 22.83 -2.43 32.87
C GLN A 342 22.10 -1.47 33.83
N GLY A 343 20.85 -1.79 34.21
CA GLY A 343 19.99 -0.98 35.06
C GLY A 343 19.22 0.12 34.32
N LYS A 344 18.28 0.76 35.02
CA LYS A 344 17.47 1.87 34.50
C LYS A 344 18.24 3.19 34.61
N THR A 345 18.41 3.91 33.50
CA THR A 345 19.12 5.21 33.45
C THR A 345 18.35 6.19 32.58
N LYS A 346 18.02 7.40 33.08
CA LYS A 346 17.22 8.42 32.36
C LYS A 346 15.89 7.90 31.77
N GLY A 347 15.25 6.95 32.46
CA GLY A 347 14.03 6.28 31.98
C GLY A 347 14.25 5.18 30.94
N LEU A 348 15.49 4.93 30.51
CA LEU A 348 15.82 3.82 29.61
C LEU A 348 16.03 2.52 30.37
N ASP A 349 15.46 1.42 29.88
CA ASP A 349 15.89 0.06 30.19
C ASP A 349 17.01 -0.34 29.23
N ILE A 350 18.21 -0.62 29.75
CA ILE A 350 19.39 -0.92 28.93
C ILE A 350 19.83 -2.37 29.14
N LEU A 351 19.84 -3.17 28.07
CA LEU A 351 20.43 -4.49 28.02
C LEU A 351 21.76 -4.46 27.24
N LYS A 352 22.69 -5.33 27.64
CA LYS A 352 24.01 -5.51 27.00
C LYS A 352 24.29 -6.99 26.74
N ARG A 353 24.77 -7.31 25.53
CA ARG A 353 25.37 -8.62 25.19
C ARG A 353 26.87 -8.48 24.92
N PRO A 354 27.74 -9.21 25.65
CA PRO A 354 29.15 -9.38 25.26
C PRO A 354 29.30 -10.08 23.90
N PRO A 355 30.45 -9.95 23.21
CA PRO A 355 30.75 -10.73 22.02
C PRO A 355 30.73 -12.24 22.31
N LYS A 356 30.07 -13.02 21.45
CA LYS A 356 30.09 -14.50 21.46
C LYS A 356 31.45 -15.02 20.99
N ALA A 357 31.78 -16.27 21.32
CA ALA A 357 32.98 -16.92 20.83
C ALA A 357 33.01 -16.92 19.28
N GLY A 358 34.09 -16.40 18.70
CA GLY A 358 34.26 -16.23 17.25
C GLY A 358 33.76 -14.90 16.68
N GLU A 359 33.00 -14.09 17.43
CA GLU A 359 32.65 -12.72 17.01
C GLU A 359 33.84 -11.76 17.23
N ARG A 360 33.87 -10.63 16.50
CA ARG A 360 34.74 -9.49 16.83
C ARG A 360 34.39 -8.96 18.23
N PRO A 361 35.35 -8.42 19.02
CA PRO A 361 35.22 -8.21 20.47
C PRO A 361 34.34 -7.01 20.89
N TRP A 362 33.34 -6.68 20.07
CA TRP A 362 32.46 -5.52 20.23
C TRP A 362 31.17 -5.92 20.94
N ASP A 363 30.92 -5.24 22.06
CA ASP A 363 29.66 -5.36 22.81
C ASP A 363 28.47 -4.90 21.96
N CYS A 364 27.32 -5.52 22.14
CA CYS A 364 26.05 -5.10 21.54
C CYS A 364 25.13 -4.56 22.63
N TYR A 365 24.42 -3.47 22.34
CA TYR A 365 23.50 -2.82 23.28
C TYR A 365 22.10 -2.66 22.68
N LYS A 366 21.11 -2.77 23.57
CA LYS A 366 19.69 -2.51 23.32
C LYS A 366 19.21 -1.59 24.43
N ALA A 367 18.57 -0.47 24.08
CA ALA A 367 17.87 0.38 25.03
C ALA A 367 16.42 0.54 24.61
N THR A 368 15.51 0.56 25.58
CA THR A 368 14.07 0.73 25.36
C THR A 368 13.53 1.86 26.22
N SER A 369 12.66 2.68 25.64
CA SER A 369 11.88 3.74 26.31
C SER A 369 10.46 3.73 25.79
N VAL A 370 9.51 4.18 26.61
CA VAL A 370 8.24 4.71 26.09
C VAL A 370 8.51 6.12 25.55
N VAL A 371 7.79 6.51 24.49
CA VAL A 371 7.75 7.87 23.90
C VAL A 371 6.29 8.21 23.61
N ASN A 372 5.82 9.36 24.07
CA ASN A 372 4.40 9.74 24.09
C ASN A 372 4.09 10.80 23.04
N VAL A 373 4.34 10.44 21.77
CA VAL A 373 4.09 11.27 20.59
C VAL A 373 3.50 10.39 19.47
N PRO A 374 2.77 10.95 18.49
CA PRO A 374 2.27 10.20 17.34
C PRO A 374 3.37 9.58 16.48
N LEU A 375 3.06 8.49 15.77
CA LEU A 375 4.02 7.72 14.97
C LEU A 375 4.75 8.54 13.90
N ASP A 376 4.06 9.46 13.23
CA ASP A 376 4.64 10.32 12.19
C ASP A 376 5.83 11.13 12.74
N TYR A 377 5.72 11.69 13.95
CA TYR A 377 6.85 12.35 14.63
C TYR A 377 8.05 11.42 14.83
N ILE A 378 7.81 10.19 15.32
CA ILE A 378 8.89 9.24 15.61
C ILE A 378 9.62 8.86 14.33
N LEU A 379 8.89 8.54 13.25
CA LEU A 379 9.48 8.08 11.99
C LEU A 379 10.37 9.14 11.33
N ALA A 380 9.93 10.39 11.24
CA ALA A 380 10.75 11.46 10.67
C ALA A 380 12.06 11.64 11.45
N TYR A 381 11.98 11.69 12.78
CA TYR A 381 13.09 12.05 13.65
C TYR A 381 14.16 10.94 13.81
N ILE A 382 13.80 9.67 13.55
CA ILE A 382 14.77 8.56 13.45
C ILE A 382 15.36 8.38 12.04
N TYR A 383 14.64 8.78 10.99
CA TYR A 383 14.95 8.44 9.60
C TYR A 383 15.65 9.57 8.83
N ALA A 384 15.21 10.82 8.97
CA ALA A 384 15.81 11.96 8.29
C ALA A 384 17.11 12.39 8.99
N LEU A 385 18.15 12.68 8.20
CA LEU A 385 19.49 12.99 8.71
C LEU A 385 19.60 14.36 9.37
N ASP A 386 18.71 15.29 9.04
CA ASP A 386 18.75 16.68 9.54
C ASP A 386 18.50 16.73 11.07
N TYR A 387 17.56 15.92 11.56
CA TYR A 387 17.28 15.80 13.00
C TYR A 387 18.34 15.01 13.77
N ARG A 388 19.18 14.21 13.10
CA ARG A 388 20.12 13.29 13.76
C ARG A 388 21.09 13.99 14.71
N GLY A 389 21.52 15.20 14.36
CA GLY A 389 22.42 16.02 15.19
C GLY A 389 21.79 16.58 16.47
N GLU A 390 20.47 16.51 16.63
CA GLU A 390 19.79 16.97 17.83
C GLU A 390 19.84 15.97 18.99
N TRP A 391 20.00 14.67 18.67
CA TRP A 391 19.91 13.57 19.63
C TRP A 391 21.15 12.68 19.70
N ASP A 392 21.99 12.65 18.66
CA ASP A 392 23.27 11.94 18.63
C ASP A 392 24.45 12.94 18.72
N ASP A 393 24.92 13.24 19.92
CA ASP A 393 26.06 14.17 20.11
C ASP A 393 27.38 13.66 19.51
N MET A 394 27.49 12.39 19.09
CA MET A 394 28.68 11.94 18.37
C MET A 394 28.59 12.18 16.86
N PHE A 395 27.39 12.41 16.31
CA PHE A 395 27.19 12.77 14.90
C PHE A 395 27.76 14.16 14.60
N LEU A 396 28.40 14.31 13.43
CA LEU A 396 28.94 15.58 12.94
C LEU A 396 28.10 16.14 11.79
N LYS A 397 27.78 15.29 10.81
CA LYS A 397 26.91 15.56 9.65
C LYS A 397 26.65 14.26 8.88
N GLY A 398 25.69 14.27 7.97
CA GLY A 398 25.46 13.18 7.03
C GLY A 398 24.88 13.68 5.72
N GLU A 399 24.86 12.82 4.71
CA GLU A 399 24.26 13.07 3.40
C GLU A 399 23.68 11.77 2.82
N THR A 400 22.54 11.88 2.12
CA THR A 400 21.99 10.77 1.33
C THR A 400 22.83 10.65 0.05
N VAL A 401 23.55 9.54 -0.07
CA VAL A 401 24.38 9.22 -1.24
C VAL A 401 23.50 8.68 -2.37
N GLU A 402 22.58 7.79 -2.05
CA GLU A 402 21.63 7.22 -3.01
C GLU A 402 20.26 7.01 -2.35
N GLU A 403 19.20 7.47 -3.00
CA GLU A 403 17.82 7.15 -2.63
C GLU A 403 17.31 6.10 -3.62
N ILE A 404 16.97 4.93 -3.10
CA ILE A 404 16.56 3.76 -3.89
C ILE A 404 15.02 3.71 -3.96
N ASP A 405 14.39 3.95 -2.81
CA ASP A 405 12.97 4.26 -2.65
C ASP A 405 12.80 5.13 -1.37
N PRO A 406 11.61 5.70 -1.09
CA PRO A 406 11.42 6.61 0.05
C PRO A 406 11.74 6.02 1.42
N ILE A 407 11.76 4.68 1.55
CA ILE A 407 12.04 3.92 2.77
C ILE A 407 13.32 3.06 2.66
N THR A 408 14.16 3.29 1.63
CA THR A 408 15.43 2.58 1.39
C THR A 408 16.49 3.56 0.85
N LYS A 409 17.50 3.90 1.67
CA LYS A 409 18.50 4.93 1.33
C LYS A 409 19.92 4.52 1.74
N VAL A 410 20.90 4.86 0.92
CA VAL A 410 22.34 4.76 1.23
C VAL A 410 22.83 6.11 1.70
N ASN A 411 23.33 6.17 2.93
CA ASN A 411 23.74 7.38 3.62
C ASN A 411 25.23 7.35 3.96
N ARG A 412 25.91 8.49 3.77
CA ARG A 412 27.22 8.77 4.38
C ARG A 412 26.99 9.47 5.71
N LEU A 413 27.62 8.99 6.78
CA LEU A 413 27.53 9.60 8.11
C LEU A 413 28.94 9.89 8.65
N GLU A 414 29.20 11.11 9.10
CA GLU A 414 30.47 11.50 9.75
C GLU A 414 30.27 11.71 11.25
N TYR A 415 31.26 11.31 12.05
CA TYR A 415 31.21 11.34 13.51
C TYR A 415 32.43 12.03 14.13
N LYS A 416 32.18 12.82 15.18
CA LYS A 416 33.17 13.61 15.94
C LYS A 416 34.29 12.71 16.48
N PRO A 417 35.58 13.12 16.41
CA PRO A 417 36.70 12.35 16.97
C PRO A 417 36.52 12.05 18.46
N GLN A 418 36.75 10.79 18.86
CA GLN A 418 36.60 10.31 20.23
C GLN A 418 37.98 10.02 20.83
N TRP A 419 38.57 11.02 21.51
CA TRP A 419 39.97 10.98 21.96
C TRP A 419 40.30 9.69 22.76
N PRO A 420 41.43 9.00 22.48
CA PRO A 420 42.53 9.37 21.59
C PRO A 420 42.36 8.99 20.11
N ALA A 421 41.15 8.67 19.64
CA ALA A 421 40.90 8.15 18.30
C ALA A 421 40.30 9.21 17.34
N SER A 422 40.68 9.13 16.05
CA SER A 422 40.26 10.04 14.97
C SER A 422 38.74 10.08 14.72
N GLY A 423 38.28 10.99 13.85
CA GLY A 423 36.90 10.97 13.36
C GLY A 423 36.59 9.70 12.55
N ARG A 424 35.31 9.35 12.46
CA ARG A 424 34.81 8.22 11.66
C ARG A 424 33.98 8.73 10.50
N ASP A 425 34.03 8.01 9.38
CA ASP A 425 32.96 8.01 8.40
C ASP A 425 32.35 6.61 8.27
N PHE A 426 31.06 6.55 7.94
CA PHE A 426 30.33 5.34 7.66
C PHE A 426 29.64 5.48 6.30
N CYS A 427 29.62 4.39 5.53
CA CYS A 427 28.68 4.20 4.43
C CYS A 427 27.69 3.13 4.88
N VAL A 428 26.41 3.49 5.01
CA VAL A 428 25.36 2.58 5.47
C VAL A 428 24.20 2.57 4.50
N ILE A 429 23.58 1.41 4.31
CA ILE A 429 22.22 1.32 3.81
C ILE A 429 21.27 1.34 5.01
N ALA A 430 20.14 2.04 4.87
CA ALA A 430 19.08 2.13 5.86
C ALA A 430 17.74 1.73 5.22
N ILE A 431 17.02 0.81 5.87
CA ILE A 431 15.70 0.32 5.45
C ILE A 431 14.69 0.51 6.58
N LEU A 432 13.57 1.17 6.25
CA LEU A 432 12.40 1.29 7.12
C LEU A 432 11.33 0.30 6.62
N ARG A 433 10.85 -0.62 7.47
CA ARG A 433 9.84 -1.65 7.12
C ARG A 433 8.94 -1.94 8.32
N GLU A 434 7.68 -2.31 8.08
CA GLU A 434 6.86 -2.98 9.09
C GLU A 434 7.30 -4.45 9.16
N ILE A 435 7.54 -4.97 10.38
CA ILE A 435 8.06 -6.33 10.61
C ILE A 435 7.03 -7.27 11.27
N ASP A 436 6.04 -6.69 11.95
CA ASP A 436 4.89 -7.33 12.59
C ASP A 436 3.79 -6.25 12.72
N GLU A 437 2.53 -6.62 12.97
CA GLU A 437 1.40 -5.68 12.95
C GLU A 437 1.59 -4.52 13.97
N GLY A 438 1.71 -3.29 13.47
CA GLY A 438 1.98 -2.12 14.31
C GLY A 438 3.40 -2.07 14.90
N VAL A 439 4.35 -2.82 14.32
CA VAL A 439 5.75 -2.88 14.73
C VAL A 439 6.64 -2.50 13.54
N ILE A 440 7.21 -1.30 13.58
CA ILE A 440 8.02 -0.73 12.49
C ILE A 440 9.50 -0.75 12.88
N ALA A 441 10.34 -1.29 11.99
CA ALA A 441 11.78 -1.38 12.14
C ALA A 441 12.50 -0.45 11.17
N LEU A 442 13.44 0.34 11.69
CA LEU A 442 14.50 0.99 10.92
C LEU A 442 15.78 0.20 11.15
N ALA A 443 16.23 -0.58 10.18
CA ALA A 443 17.51 -1.29 10.21
C ALA A 443 18.58 -0.55 9.41
N SER A 444 19.84 -0.68 9.81
CA SER A 444 20.99 -0.16 9.08
C SER A 444 22.23 -1.04 9.26
N GLU A 445 22.95 -1.26 8.16
CA GLU A 445 24.20 -2.02 8.09
C GLU A 445 25.18 -1.33 7.13
N ALA A 446 26.48 -1.59 7.32
CA ALA A 446 27.52 -1.06 6.43
C ALA A 446 27.37 -1.60 4.99
N VAL A 447 27.67 -0.75 4.01
CA VAL A 447 27.61 -1.10 2.58
C VAL A 447 28.77 -0.49 1.82
N GLU A 448 29.30 -1.21 0.82
CA GLU A 448 30.26 -0.66 -0.13
C GLU A 448 29.51 0.02 -1.28
N HIS A 449 29.92 1.26 -1.62
CA HIS A 449 29.20 2.07 -2.61
C HIS A 449 30.17 2.96 -3.38
N GLU A 450 30.12 2.91 -4.72
CA GLU A 450 31.06 3.67 -5.59
C GLU A 450 31.01 5.18 -5.33
N ARG A 451 29.81 5.70 -5.02
CA ARG A 451 29.60 7.13 -4.70
C ARG A 451 29.95 7.50 -3.25
N CYS A 452 30.35 6.52 -2.41
CA CYS A 452 30.78 6.74 -1.02
C CYS A 452 32.19 6.15 -0.71
N PRO A 453 33.25 6.55 -1.45
CA PRO A 453 34.62 6.12 -1.17
C PRO A 453 35.08 6.61 0.22
N GLU A 454 36.13 5.96 0.76
CA GLU A 454 36.76 6.34 2.03
C GLU A 454 37.38 7.75 1.97
N MET A 455 37.34 8.48 3.09
CA MET A 455 37.76 9.87 3.14
C MET A 455 39.07 10.08 3.90
N LYS A 456 40.03 10.76 3.24
CA LYS A 456 41.36 11.04 3.79
C LYS A 456 41.26 11.88 5.08
N GLY A 457 41.69 11.31 6.21
CA GLY A 457 41.70 11.96 7.53
C GLY A 457 40.63 11.43 8.49
N LEU A 458 39.67 10.66 7.98
CA LEU A 458 38.70 9.89 8.77
C LEU A 458 39.06 8.39 8.70
N VAL A 459 38.48 7.61 9.59
CA VAL A 459 38.56 6.14 9.56
C VAL A 459 37.20 5.59 9.15
N ARG A 460 37.15 4.89 8.01
CA ARG A 460 35.95 4.15 7.60
C ARG A 460 35.63 3.10 8.65
N ALA A 461 34.46 3.22 9.27
CA ALA A 461 33.96 2.31 10.29
C ALA A 461 32.76 1.51 9.76
N GLU A 462 32.46 0.38 10.43
CA GLU A 462 31.51 -0.63 9.96
C GLU A 462 30.37 -0.77 10.97
N VAL A 463 29.17 -0.33 10.59
CA VAL A 463 27.93 -0.69 11.29
C VAL A 463 27.64 -2.16 11.02
N ILE A 464 27.67 -2.99 12.07
CA ILE A 464 27.32 -4.42 11.96
C ILE A 464 25.81 -4.57 12.04
N THR A 465 25.16 -3.79 12.91
CA THR A 465 23.71 -3.56 12.96
C THR A 465 23.47 -2.34 13.85
N VAL A 466 22.80 -1.33 13.34
CA VAL A 466 22.20 -0.24 14.13
C VAL A 466 20.75 -0.12 13.70
N GLY A 467 19.85 0.24 14.63
CA GLY A 467 18.47 0.44 14.25
C GLY A 467 17.54 0.85 15.38
N PHE A 468 16.29 1.09 15.00
CA PHE A 468 15.16 1.31 15.91
C PHE A 468 14.08 0.28 15.60
N VAL A 469 13.35 -0.14 16.63
CA VAL A 469 12.01 -0.73 16.48
C VAL A 469 11.03 0.11 17.29
N VAL A 470 9.93 0.49 16.65
CA VAL A 470 8.83 1.28 17.20
C VAL A 470 7.61 0.37 17.23
N LYS A 471 7.10 0.07 18.44
CA LYS A 471 5.89 -0.75 18.64
C LYS A 471 4.82 0.09 19.33
N GLU A 472 3.59 0.04 18.83
CA GLU A 472 2.46 0.73 19.46
C GLU A 472 2.13 0.17 20.85
N LEU A 473 1.78 1.06 21.79
CA LEU A 473 1.24 0.73 23.11
C LEU A 473 -0.17 1.30 23.30
N SER A 474 -0.45 2.47 22.72
CA SER A 474 -1.78 3.08 22.67
C SER A 474 -1.87 4.09 21.54
N SER A 475 -3.03 4.16 20.90
CA SER A 475 -3.35 5.14 19.84
C SER A 475 -3.94 6.44 20.37
N ASP A 476 -4.60 6.42 21.54
CA ASP A 476 -5.18 7.59 22.20
C ASP A 476 -5.12 7.44 23.74
N PRO A 477 -4.27 8.23 24.45
CA PRO A 477 -3.26 9.14 23.90
C PRO A 477 -2.12 8.36 23.21
N PRO A 478 -1.49 8.91 22.15
CA PRO A 478 -0.48 8.22 21.36
C PRO A 478 0.77 7.89 22.18
N SER A 479 1.11 6.60 22.25
CA SER A 479 2.23 6.10 23.04
C SER A 479 2.88 4.88 22.39
N TYR A 480 4.20 4.93 22.23
CA TYR A 480 5.00 3.91 21.53
C TYR A 480 6.18 3.43 22.38
N LEU A 481 6.47 2.13 22.30
CA LEU A 481 7.68 1.53 22.83
C LEU A 481 8.78 1.63 21.77
N VAL A 482 9.71 2.57 21.95
CA VAL A 482 10.85 2.77 21.06
C VAL A 482 12.06 2.03 21.62
N THR A 483 12.62 1.12 20.83
CA THR A 483 13.80 0.33 21.15
C THR A 483 14.94 0.65 20.19
N TYR A 484 15.99 1.30 20.68
CA TYR A 484 17.22 1.58 19.94
C TYR A 484 18.25 0.46 20.16
N MET A 485 18.90 0.02 19.09
CA MET A 485 19.82 -1.10 19.08
C MET A 485 21.10 -0.74 18.33
N THR A 486 22.25 -1.18 18.85
CA THR A 486 23.54 -0.85 18.25
C THR A 486 24.60 -1.94 18.42
N ARG A 487 25.35 -2.15 17.34
CA ARG A 487 26.61 -2.88 17.27
C ARG A 487 27.48 -2.32 16.13
N VAL A 488 28.63 -1.76 16.49
CA VAL A 488 29.51 -1.05 15.54
C VAL A 488 30.98 -1.42 15.77
N ASP A 489 31.71 -1.60 14.67
CA ASP A 489 33.17 -1.70 14.64
C ASP A 489 33.78 -0.34 14.25
N LEU A 490 34.46 0.31 15.19
CA LEU A 490 35.07 1.64 14.99
C LEU A 490 36.37 1.61 14.17
N LYS A 491 36.87 0.41 13.84
CA LYS A 491 38.07 0.13 13.03
C LYS A 491 39.36 0.78 13.54
N GLY A 492 40.47 0.43 12.87
CA GLY A 492 41.82 0.84 13.24
C GLY A 492 42.35 0.17 14.52
N ASN A 493 43.53 0.60 14.96
CA ASN A 493 44.27 -0.04 16.05
C ASN A 493 43.78 0.40 17.45
N LEU A 494 42.48 0.23 17.73
CA LEU A 494 41.87 0.61 19.00
C LEU A 494 41.80 -0.57 19.99
N PRO A 495 42.20 -0.40 21.27
CA PRO A 495 41.96 -1.41 22.29
C PRO A 495 40.46 -1.63 22.52
N ALA A 496 40.00 -2.88 22.66
CA ALA A 496 38.57 -3.17 22.81
C ALA A 496 37.90 -2.49 24.03
N ARG A 497 38.66 -2.25 25.11
CA ARG A 497 38.19 -1.45 26.27
C ARG A 497 37.88 0.01 25.95
N LEU A 498 38.43 0.57 24.87
CA LEU A 498 38.13 1.91 24.39
C LEU A 498 36.92 1.90 23.46
N VAL A 499 36.86 0.94 22.52
CA VAL A 499 35.70 0.77 21.62
C VAL A 499 34.43 0.54 22.43
N ASN A 500 34.44 -0.44 23.34
CA ASN A 500 33.26 -0.79 24.12
C ASN A 500 32.85 0.30 25.13
N ARG A 501 33.74 1.24 25.46
CA ARG A 501 33.39 2.47 26.21
C ARG A 501 32.53 3.41 25.36
N VAL A 502 32.94 3.68 24.11
CA VAL A 502 32.17 4.51 23.17
C VAL A 502 30.82 3.86 22.84
N LEU A 503 30.79 2.54 22.67
CA LEU A 503 29.53 1.80 22.48
C LEU A 503 28.62 1.89 23.73
N SER A 504 29.17 1.89 24.95
CA SER A 504 28.38 2.03 26.19
C SER A 504 27.74 3.41 26.41
N SER A 505 28.11 4.41 25.60
CA SER A 505 27.52 5.77 25.61
C SER A 505 26.55 6.05 24.46
N GLN A 506 26.36 5.11 23.52
CA GLN A 506 25.38 5.25 22.43
C GLN A 506 23.92 5.08 22.89
N PRO A 507 23.54 4.12 23.76
CA PRO A 507 22.13 3.88 24.09
C PRO A 507 21.43 5.08 24.75
N GLN A 508 22.18 5.96 25.41
CA GLN A 508 21.71 7.18 26.07
C GLN A 508 21.17 8.21 25.06
N ALA A 509 21.51 8.10 23.77
CA ALA A 509 20.94 8.93 22.71
C ALA A 509 19.41 8.76 22.61
N LEU A 510 18.87 7.57 22.92
CA LEU A 510 17.42 7.34 22.96
C LEU A 510 16.69 8.20 24.00
N ALA A 511 17.34 8.54 25.13
CA ALA A 511 16.75 9.45 26.11
C ALA A 511 16.69 10.88 25.57
N VAL A 512 17.75 11.34 24.90
CA VAL A 512 17.76 12.67 24.26
C VAL A 512 16.73 12.73 23.14
N LEU A 513 16.62 11.67 22.33
CA LEU A 513 15.61 11.54 21.27
C LEU A 513 14.17 11.64 21.82
N ARG A 514 13.84 10.92 22.91
CA ARG A 514 12.53 11.06 23.58
C ARG A 514 12.32 12.48 24.08
N ASP A 515 13.24 12.98 24.91
CA ASP A 515 13.10 14.27 25.58
C ASP A 515 12.96 15.44 24.57
N LYS A 516 13.56 15.28 23.38
CA LYS A 516 13.39 16.17 22.23
C LYS A 516 12.05 16.00 21.52
N LEU A 517 11.69 14.78 21.12
CA LEU A 517 10.44 14.49 20.41
C LEU A 517 9.21 14.94 21.20
N GLU A 518 9.17 14.63 22.49
CA GLU A 518 8.09 15.03 23.38
C GLU A 518 8.03 16.56 23.52
N ALA A 519 9.18 17.25 23.59
CA ALA A 519 9.21 18.71 23.60
C ALA A 519 8.73 19.35 22.28
N CYS A 520 9.08 18.78 21.12
CA CYS A 520 8.59 19.25 19.82
C CYS A 520 7.07 19.03 19.67
N TYR A 521 6.58 17.84 20.01
CA TYR A 521 5.15 17.52 19.95
C TYR A 521 4.32 18.40 20.90
N GLN A 522 4.79 18.64 22.13
CA GLN A 522 4.11 19.54 23.07
C GLN A 522 4.14 21.01 22.65
N ALA A 523 5.14 21.44 21.84
CA ALA A 523 5.15 22.76 21.24
C ALA A 523 4.10 22.87 20.11
N ASP A 524 4.03 21.88 19.22
CA ASP A 524 3.09 21.86 18.09
C ASP A 524 1.62 21.73 18.55
N VAL A 525 1.34 20.95 19.61
CA VAL A 525 0.00 20.84 20.22
C VAL A 525 -0.48 22.17 20.83
N GLY A 526 0.43 23.09 21.14
CA GLY A 526 0.10 24.43 21.67
C GLY A 526 -0.32 25.47 20.63
N VAL A 527 -0.40 25.12 19.33
CA VAL A 527 -0.63 26.07 18.23
C VAL A 527 -1.91 25.77 17.47
N ASP A 528 -2.97 26.54 17.74
CA ASP A 528 -4.19 26.58 16.92
C ASP A 528 -3.89 27.19 15.52
N GLY A 529 -3.42 26.37 14.58
CA GLY A 529 -3.00 26.83 13.26
C GLY A 529 -2.98 25.75 12.18
N LEU A 530 -3.11 26.17 10.93
CA LEU A 530 -3.27 25.29 9.75
C LEU A 530 -1.94 24.81 9.14
N ASP A 531 -0.82 25.02 9.82
CA ASP A 531 0.52 24.68 9.31
C ASP A 531 1.05 23.40 9.98
N THR A 532 0.81 22.26 9.33
CA THR A 532 1.34 20.95 9.74
C THR A 532 2.87 21.00 9.72
N SER A 533 3.49 20.90 10.89
CA SER A 533 4.95 21.02 11.05
C SER A 533 5.73 20.10 10.11
N GLN A 534 6.89 20.56 9.65
CA GLN A 534 7.72 19.87 8.65
C GLN A 534 7.98 18.41 9.03
N LEU A 535 8.40 18.20 10.28
CA LEU A 535 8.69 16.90 10.88
C LEU A 535 7.46 15.96 10.78
N ARG A 536 6.25 16.46 11.08
CA ARG A 536 5.02 15.67 10.96
C ARG A 536 4.66 15.34 9.50
N ARG A 537 4.96 16.24 8.56
CA ARG A 537 4.73 16.06 7.11
C ARG A 537 5.61 14.95 6.53
N GLU A 538 6.91 15.02 6.80
CA GLU A 538 7.90 14.00 6.45
C GLU A 538 7.55 12.64 7.08
N GLY A 539 7.05 12.64 8.33
CA GLY A 539 6.54 11.46 9.01
C GLY A 539 5.36 10.80 8.31
N ALA A 540 4.38 11.60 7.88
CA ALA A 540 3.21 11.11 7.15
C ALA A 540 3.57 10.53 5.77
N GLU A 541 4.58 11.10 5.08
CA GLU A 541 5.12 10.57 3.83
C GLU A 541 5.79 9.20 4.04
N LEU A 542 6.54 9.02 5.13
CA LEU A 542 7.12 7.72 5.53
C LEU A 542 6.03 6.69 5.89
N CYS A 543 4.97 7.09 6.60
CA CYS A 543 3.81 6.23 6.85
C CYS A 543 3.14 5.76 5.54
N ALA A 544 2.93 6.68 4.58
CA ALA A 544 2.33 6.34 3.29
C ALA A 544 3.22 5.39 2.46
N ALA A 545 4.55 5.61 2.48
CA ALA A 545 5.50 4.73 1.82
C ALA A 545 5.58 3.33 2.47
N LEU A 546 5.49 3.24 3.80
CA LEU A 546 5.38 1.97 4.53
C LEU A 546 4.12 1.19 4.14
N LEU A 547 2.95 1.84 4.10
CA LEU A 547 1.70 1.21 3.67
C LEU A 547 1.77 0.69 2.23
N LYS A 548 2.38 1.48 1.31
CA LYS A 548 2.63 1.05 -0.08
C LYS A 548 3.59 -0.14 -0.16
N ALA A 549 4.61 -0.20 0.70
CA ALA A 549 5.53 -1.32 0.74
C ALA A 549 4.90 -2.58 1.35
N LYS A 550 4.03 -2.43 2.36
CA LYS A 550 3.27 -3.53 2.97
C LYS A 550 2.40 -4.24 1.94
N SER A 551 1.64 -3.50 1.13
CA SER A 551 0.79 -4.12 0.09
C SER A 551 1.62 -4.87 -0.96
N CYS A 552 2.75 -4.31 -1.41
CA CYS A 552 3.67 -5.01 -2.30
C CYS A 552 4.28 -6.28 -1.67
N GLN A 553 4.68 -6.24 -0.39
CA GLN A 553 5.24 -7.39 0.31
C GLN A 553 4.21 -8.48 0.61
N GLN A 554 2.96 -8.11 0.91
CA GLN A 554 1.86 -9.06 1.06
C GLN A 554 1.63 -9.80 -0.26
N THR A 555 1.37 -9.07 -1.36
CA THR A 555 1.17 -9.64 -2.71
C THR A 555 2.28 -10.62 -3.11
N GLN A 556 3.53 -10.41 -2.69
CA GLN A 556 4.62 -11.32 -3.02
C GLN A 556 4.78 -12.50 -2.03
N LYS A 557 4.42 -12.34 -0.75
CA LYS A 557 4.29 -13.46 0.19
C LYS A 557 3.14 -14.40 -0.18
N ASP A 558 2.04 -13.86 -0.69
CA ASP A 558 0.88 -14.65 -1.14
C ASP A 558 1.29 -15.58 -2.30
N ILE A 559 2.07 -15.05 -3.26
CA ILE A 559 2.62 -15.82 -4.40
C ILE A 559 3.61 -16.91 -3.95
N GLU A 560 4.53 -16.63 -3.03
CA GLU A 560 5.44 -17.65 -2.49
C GLU A 560 4.76 -18.65 -1.54
N GLY A 561 3.61 -18.26 -0.95
CA GLY A 561 2.72 -19.12 -0.19
C GLY A 561 2.01 -20.13 -1.09
N GLU A 562 1.36 -19.65 -2.16
CA GLU A 562 0.69 -20.51 -3.15
C GLU A 562 1.63 -21.59 -3.70
N GLU A 563 2.89 -21.27 -4.03
CA GLU A 563 3.85 -22.27 -4.51
C GLU A 563 4.18 -23.34 -3.46
N LYS A 564 4.34 -22.99 -2.18
CA LYS A 564 4.68 -23.97 -1.12
C LYS A 564 3.49 -24.81 -0.66
N GLU A 565 2.29 -24.24 -0.56
CA GLU A 565 1.09 -25.00 -0.17
C GLU A 565 0.65 -25.99 -1.25
N SER A 566 0.91 -25.67 -2.53
CA SER A 566 0.57 -26.53 -3.69
C SER A 566 1.09 -27.98 -3.60
N LEU A 567 2.15 -28.21 -2.82
CA LEU A 567 2.84 -29.51 -2.71
C LEU A 567 2.41 -30.37 -1.51
N GLN A 568 1.58 -29.88 -0.60
CA GLN A 568 1.03 -30.69 0.52
C GLN A 568 -0.50 -30.55 0.71
N GLY A 569 -1.14 -29.55 0.09
CA GLY A 569 -2.53 -29.16 0.36
C GLY A 569 -3.68 -29.87 -0.39
N TRP A 570 -3.49 -31.04 -1.02
CA TRP A 570 -4.60 -31.77 -1.68
C TRP A 570 -5.54 -32.51 -0.70
N SER A 571 -5.85 -31.87 0.43
CA SER A 571 -6.78 -32.33 1.45
C SER A 571 -7.46 -31.16 2.16
N LEU A 572 -8.69 -30.84 1.72
CA LEU A 572 -9.67 -29.97 2.37
C LEU A 572 -9.43 -28.44 2.30
N LEU A 573 -9.90 -27.87 1.19
CA LEU A 573 -10.98 -26.86 1.11
C LEU A 573 -11.07 -25.72 2.16
N GLU A 574 -11.29 -24.51 1.60
CA GLU A 574 -12.05 -23.35 2.12
C GLU A 574 -11.37 -22.33 3.07
N THR A 575 -11.31 -21.01 2.77
CA THR A 575 -11.31 -20.27 1.46
C THR A 575 -11.04 -18.75 1.59
N ARG A 576 -10.42 -18.13 0.55
CA ARG A 576 -10.56 -16.73 0.02
C ARG A 576 -10.23 -15.54 0.95
N ASP A 577 -9.82 -14.37 0.41
CA ASP A 577 -8.97 -13.33 1.08
C ASP A 577 -9.42 -11.81 1.04
N THR A 578 -8.95 -10.94 2.01
CA THR A 578 -8.72 -9.42 2.12
C THR A 578 -9.33 -8.51 3.29
N ASP A 579 -8.96 -7.19 3.40
CA ASP A 579 -9.10 -6.13 4.52
C ASP A 579 -10.20 -4.98 4.60
N SER A 580 -10.36 -4.23 5.73
CA SER A 580 -10.57 -2.73 5.85
C SER A 580 -11.87 -1.86 5.54
N LEU A 581 -12.60 -1.34 6.53
CA LEU A 581 -13.15 0.06 6.57
C LEU A 581 -14.06 0.66 5.44
N GLN A 582 -15.39 0.50 5.52
CA GLN A 582 -16.40 1.28 4.75
C GLN A 582 -16.66 2.69 5.34
N SER A 583 -16.30 3.81 4.66
CA SER A 583 -16.88 5.16 4.90
C SER A 583 -16.32 6.28 3.99
N GLU A 584 -16.84 6.48 2.77
CA GLU A 584 -16.86 7.82 2.13
C GLU A 584 -17.91 7.92 0.98
N MET A 585 -19.20 8.03 1.36
CA MET A 585 -20.32 8.24 0.43
C MET A 585 -21.31 9.28 0.97
N THR A 586 -20.85 10.50 1.18
CA THR A 586 -21.70 11.65 1.53
C THR A 586 -21.30 12.92 0.79
N ASP A 587 -21.48 12.94 -0.55
CA ASP A 587 -22.18 14.05 -1.23
C ASP A 587 -22.33 13.85 -2.75
N ARG A 588 -23.59 13.65 -3.20
CA ARG A 588 -24.18 14.12 -4.47
C ARG A 588 -25.63 13.63 -4.66
N PHE A 589 -26.55 14.09 -3.80
CA PHE A 589 -27.99 13.98 -4.03
C PHE A 589 -28.58 15.33 -4.43
N ASN A 590 -28.90 15.51 -5.71
CA ASN A 590 -29.70 16.63 -6.22
C ASN A 590 -30.84 16.06 -7.10
N PRO A 591 -32.13 16.14 -6.70
CA PRO A 591 -33.18 15.30 -7.30
C PRO A 591 -33.68 15.69 -8.70
N ASN A 592 -33.25 16.84 -9.25
CA ASN A 592 -34.01 17.55 -10.28
C ASN A 592 -33.69 17.19 -11.75
N ASN A 593 -33.20 15.98 -12.04
CA ASN A 593 -33.00 15.52 -13.42
C ASN A 593 -33.43 14.06 -13.62
N ILE A 594 -34.75 13.85 -13.63
CA ILE A 594 -35.37 12.64 -14.16
C ILE A 594 -36.03 13.00 -15.50
N SER A 595 -35.42 12.55 -16.60
CA SER A 595 -36.05 12.51 -17.92
C SER A 595 -36.22 11.05 -18.33
N GLN A 596 -37.45 10.65 -18.61
CA GLN A 596 -37.79 9.27 -19.00
C GLN A 596 -37.14 8.90 -20.35
N ASP A 597 -36.55 7.72 -20.44
CA ASP A 597 -36.40 6.99 -21.70
C ASP A 597 -36.62 5.50 -21.42
N SER A 598 -37.44 4.85 -22.24
CA SER A 598 -38.00 3.52 -21.95
C SER A 598 -37.26 2.43 -22.73
N GLY A 599 -36.16 1.92 -22.15
CA GLY A 599 -35.46 0.72 -22.61
C GLY A 599 -36.00 -0.56 -21.96
N GLU A 600 -36.22 -1.61 -22.75
CA GLU A 600 -36.83 -2.86 -22.28
C GLU A 600 -36.00 -3.58 -21.19
N MET A 601 -36.68 -4.03 -20.14
CA MET A 601 -36.06 -4.55 -18.93
C MET A 601 -35.97 -6.09 -18.95
N PHE A 602 -34.75 -6.62 -18.95
CA PHE A 602 -34.50 -8.05 -18.72
C PHE A 602 -34.38 -8.33 -17.21
N PRO A 603 -35.19 -9.24 -16.64
CA PRO A 603 -35.08 -9.60 -15.22
C PRO A 603 -33.82 -10.44 -14.99
N ILE A 604 -32.87 -9.89 -14.23
CA ILE A 604 -31.66 -10.61 -13.81
C ILE A 604 -32.01 -11.46 -12.58
N THR A 605 -32.16 -12.77 -12.79
CA THR A 605 -32.35 -13.75 -11.71
C THR A 605 -31.02 -14.37 -11.28
N GLU A 606 -30.93 -14.84 -10.03
CA GLU A 606 -29.69 -15.38 -9.45
C GLU A 606 -29.10 -16.55 -10.28
N GLU A 607 -29.93 -17.36 -10.92
CA GLU A 607 -29.50 -18.48 -11.79
C GLU A 607 -28.59 -18.06 -12.96
N GLN A 608 -28.67 -16.79 -13.39
CA GLN A 608 -27.80 -16.26 -14.45
C GLN A 608 -26.42 -15.82 -13.94
N MET A 609 -26.28 -15.52 -12.64
CA MET A 609 -25.00 -15.18 -12.01
C MET A 609 -24.30 -16.40 -11.42
N LYS A 610 -23.78 -17.28 -12.29
CA LYS A 610 -22.81 -18.32 -11.88
C LYS A 610 -21.42 -17.74 -11.57
N LEU A 611 -21.37 -16.81 -10.62
CA LEU A 611 -20.14 -16.38 -9.98
C LEU A 611 -19.69 -17.47 -8.98
N PRO A 612 -18.39 -17.83 -8.94
CA PRO A 612 -17.91 -18.79 -7.95
C PRO A 612 -18.03 -18.19 -6.56
N LEU A 613 -18.75 -18.88 -5.67
CA LEU A 613 -19.03 -18.47 -4.29
C LEU A 613 -17.78 -17.89 -3.62
N ALA A 614 -17.91 -16.64 -3.16
CA ALA A 614 -16.88 -15.98 -2.40
C ALA A 614 -17.11 -16.26 -0.92
N ASP A 615 -16.17 -16.96 -0.30
CA ASP A 615 -16.06 -16.96 1.15
C ASP A 615 -15.72 -15.55 1.64
N ARG A 616 -16.10 -15.30 2.88
CA ARG A 616 -15.99 -14.05 3.63
C ARG A 616 -15.02 -14.18 4.81
N HIS A 617 -14.44 -15.37 5.03
CA HIS A 617 -13.39 -15.69 6.01
C HIS A 617 -12.30 -14.63 6.09
N GLN A 618 -11.87 -14.20 4.93
CA GLN A 618 -10.93 -13.14 4.71
C GLN A 618 -11.49 -12.59 3.38
N LEU A 619 -12.10 -11.41 3.39
CA LEU A 619 -12.57 -10.71 2.20
C LEU A 619 -12.81 -9.27 2.62
N ASP A 620 -12.24 -8.36 1.84
CA ASP A 620 -11.96 -6.99 2.19
C ASP A 620 -13.15 -6.32 2.87
N TYR A 621 -13.05 -6.00 4.17
CA TYR A 621 -14.09 -5.27 4.90
C TYR A 621 -14.44 -3.91 4.22
N ARG A 622 -13.64 -3.41 3.26
CA ARG A 622 -13.99 -2.35 2.27
C ARG A 622 -14.73 -2.92 1.09
N THR A 623 -14.36 -4.06 0.52
CA THR A 623 -14.97 -4.72 -0.64
C THR A 623 -16.26 -5.40 -0.25
N LEU A 624 -16.33 -6.26 0.77
CA LEU A 624 -17.55 -6.63 1.49
C LEU A 624 -18.34 -5.41 1.96
N GLY A 625 -17.70 -4.35 2.46
CA GLY A 625 -18.39 -3.13 2.91
C GLY A 625 -19.06 -2.38 1.76
N ASN A 626 -18.32 -2.12 0.69
CA ASN A 626 -18.75 -1.43 -0.52
C ASN A 626 -19.69 -2.31 -1.36
N GLN A 627 -19.51 -3.64 -1.33
CA GLN A 627 -20.42 -4.61 -1.92
C GLN A 627 -21.71 -4.70 -1.11
N ALA A 628 -21.67 -4.65 0.22
CA ALA A 628 -22.85 -4.54 1.06
C ALA A 628 -23.58 -3.20 0.83
N ALA A 629 -22.84 -2.09 0.65
CA ALA A 629 -23.40 -0.81 0.24
C ALA A 629 -24.03 -0.88 -1.16
N ALA A 630 -23.34 -1.43 -2.15
CA ALA A 630 -23.81 -1.56 -3.52
C ALA A 630 -25.04 -2.49 -3.63
N ASN A 631 -25.03 -3.61 -2.90
CA ASN A 631 -26.16 -4.52 -2.80
C ASN A 631 -27.36 -3.86 -2.09
N LEU A 632 -27.12 -3.13 -0.99
CA LEU A 632 -28.17 -2.40 -0.29
C LEU A 632 -28.75 -1.27 -1.15
N LEU A 633 -27.92 -0.49 -1.84
CA LEU A 633 -28.33 0.53 -2.79
C LEU A 633 -29.11 -0.08 -3.97
N GLY A 634 -28.69 -1.24 -4.48
CA GLY A 634 -29.39 -2.00 -5.51
C GLY A 634 -30.77 -2.47 -5.05
N GLU A 635 -30.87 -3.09 -3.88
CA GLU A 635 -32.16 -3.54 -3.32
C GLU A 635 -33.07 -2.36 -2.96
N VAL A 636 -32.53 -1.24 -2.45
CA VAL A 636 -33.29 0.01 -2.24
C VAL A 636 -33.79 0.60 -3.56
N GLN A 637 -32.99 0.54 -4.63
CA GLN A 637 -33.37 1.01 -5.96
C GLN A 637 -34.43 0.10 -6.61
N LEU A 638 -34.36 -1.22 -6.43
CA LEU A 638 -35.41 -2.16 -6.83
C LEU A 638 -36.70 -1.91 -6.04
N ALA A 639 -36.60 -1.79 -4.72
CA ALA A 639 -37.73 -1.50 -3.85
C ALA A 639 -38.38 -0.12 -4.11
N SER A 640 -37.64 0.83 -4.71
CA SER A 640 -38.20 2.14 -5.10
C SER A 640 -39.19 2.07 -6.27
N GLN A 641 -39.23 0.95 -6.99
CA GLN A 641 -40.15 0.71 -8.12
C GLN A 641 -41.51 0.14 -7.68
N VAL A 642 -41.68 -0.17 -6.39
CA VAL A 642 -42.94 -0.68 -5.84
C VAL A 642 -43.97 0.45 -5.75
N GLU A 643 -45.09 0.30 -6.47
CA GLU A 643 -46.23 1.21 -6.32
C GLU A 643 -46.85 1.06 -4.92
N ILE A 644 -46.80 2.13 -4.13
CA ILE A 644 -47.46 2.20 -2.82
C ILE A 644 -48.93 2.54 -3.07
N SER A 645 -49.75 1.52 -3.31
CA SER A 645 -51.20 1.67 -3.51
C SER A 645 -51.88 2.07 -2.20
N VAL A 646 -52.12 3.38 -2.01
CA VAL A 646 -52.89 3.93 -0.89
C VAL A 646 -54.38 3.70 -1.14
N SER A 647 -54.82 2.45 -0.93
CA SER A 647 -56.22 2.06 -0.83
C SER A 647 -56.52 1.67 0.61
N GLU A 648 -57.18 2.56 1.35
CA GLU A 648 -57.66 2.29 2.70
C GLU A 648 -58.83 1.28 2.71
N GLU A 649 -59.09 0.70 3.88
CA GLU A 649 -60.34 0.03 4.26
C GLU A 649 -60.92 -1.03 3.30
N THR A 650 -60.27 -2.19 3.19
CA THR A 650 -61.02 -3.46 3.25
C THR A 650 -60.13 -4.62 3.71
N GLY A 651 -60.72 -5.61 4.41
CA GLY A 651 -60.04 -6.82 4.88
C GLY A 651 -59.75 -7.85 3.79
N GLY A 652 -59.17 -7.41 2.67
CA GLY A 652 -58.70 -8.26 1.58
C GLY A 652 -57.32 -8.84 1.83
N GLN A 653 -56.97 -9.91 1.11
CA GLN A 653 -55.64 -10.53 1.21
C GLN A 653 -54.56 -9.55 0.75
N ALA A 654 -53.46 -9.45 1.51
CA ALA A 654 -52.28 -8.71 1.08
C ALA A 654 -51.79 -9.26 -0.28
N ASN A 655 -51.44 -8.37 -1.20
CA ASN A 655 -50.90 -8.76 -2.51
C ASN A 655 -49.67 -9.63 -2.30
N GLN A 656 -49.79 -10.91 -2.63
CA GLN A 656 -48.65 -11.81 -2.71
C GLN A 656 -47.84 -11.40 -3.95
N GLY A 657 -46.83 -10.54 -3.72
CA GLY A 657 -45.82 -10.24 -4.74
C GLY A 657 -45.18 -11.52 -5.25
N ARG A 658 -44.69 -11.51 -6.50
CA ARG A 658 -44.01 -12.68 -7.05
C ARG A 658 -42.77 -13.00 -6.23
N GLU A 659 -42.40 -14.27 -6.24
CA GLU A 659 -41.23 -14.72 -5.50
C GLU A 659 -39.97 -13.97 -5.95
N GLY A 660 -39.22 -13.42 -4.99
CA GLY A 660 -38.05 -12.58 -5.25
C GLY A 660 -38.31 -11.11 -5.62
N GLU A 661 -39.56 -10.69 -5.88
CA GLU A 661 -39.92 -9.28 -6.08
C GLU A 661 -40.19 -8.56 -4.74
N TRP A 662 -40.02 -7.24 -4.71
CA TRP A 662 -40.43 -6.40 -3.57
C TRP A 662 -41.94 -6.09 -3.66
N SER A 663 -42.61 -6.08 -2.50
CA SER A 663 -44.04 -5.82 -2.37
C SER A 663 -44.35 -4.91 -1.18
N TYR A 664 -45.41 -4.10 -1.28
CA TYR A 664 -45.88 -3.27 -0.18
C TYR A 664 -46.62 -4.10 0.88
N ARG A 665 -46.32 -3.87 2.16
CA ARG A 665 -46.87 -4.64 3.29
C ARG A 665 -47.71 -3.80 4.26
N SER A 666 -47.17 -2.70 4.78
CA SER A 666 -47.86 -1.85 5.75
C SER A 666 -47.21 -0.46 5.85
N ILE A 667 -47.87 0.48 6.55
CA ILE A 667 -47.24 1.67 7.11
C ILE A 667 -47.42 1.61 8.62
N GLU A 668 -46.32 1.71 9.37
CA GLU A 668 -46.32 1.67 10.83
C GLU A 668 -45.44 2.79 11.38
N LYS A 669 -46.00 3.67 12.23
CA LYS A 669 -45.27 4.80 12.86
C LYS A 669 -44.53 5.68 11.84
N ASP A 670 -45.22 6.08 10.78
CA ASP A 670 -44.69 6.87 9.67
C ASP A 670 -43.53 6.22 8.87
N VAL A 671 -43.37 4.89 8.99
CA VAL A 671 -42.44 4.07 8.21
C VAL A 671 -43.23 3.18 7.25
N VAL A 672 -43.00 3.33 5.94
CA VAL A 672 -43.46 2.39 4.91
C VAL A 672 -42.66 1.10 5.02
N ILE A 673 -43.34 -0.04 5.14
CA ILE A 673 -42.74 -1.37 5.22
C ILE A 673 -43.00 -2.11 3.91
N LEU A 674 -41.91 -2.50 3.25
CA LEU A 674 -41.89 -3.37 2.08
C LEU A 674 -41.33 -4.74 2.48
N GLN A 675 -41.81 -5.80 1.81
CA GLN A 675 -41.33 -7.17 1.98
C GLN A 675 -40.99 -7.80 0.62
N LYS A 676 -39.87 -8.53 0.57
CA LYS A 676 -39.48 -9.41 -0.53
C LYS A 676 -39.39 -10.83 0.02
N THR A 677 -40.12 -11.76 -0.60
CA THR A 677 -40.33 -13.12 -0.08
C THR A 677 -39.76 -14.13 -1.06
N GLY A 678 -38.92 -15.04 -0.56
CA GLY A 678 -38.47 -16.22 -1.29
C GLY A 678 -38.39 -17.45 -0.39
N ASP A 679 -38.23 -18.62 -1.02
CA ASP A 679 -38.31 -19.98 -0.45
C ASP A 679 -37.56 -20.21 0.89
N LYS A 680 -36.51 -19.43 1.16
CA LYS A 680 -35.69 -19.52 2.41
C LYS A 680 -35.36 -18.19 3.08
N ILE A 681 -35.62 -17.06 2.43
CA ILE A 681 -35.19 -15.73 2.90
C ILE A 681 -36.38 -14.76 2.85
N HIS A 682 -36.59 -14.05 3.94
CA HIS A 682 -37.60 -13.00 4.06
C HIS A 682 -36.91 -11.67 4.28
N SER A 683 -36.90 -10.83 3.25
CA SER A 683 -36.27 -9.51 3.27
C SER A 683 -37.30 -8.44 3.58
N PHE A 684 -36.93 -7.47 4.42
CA PHE A 684 -37.78 -6.36 4.84
C PHE A 684 -37.06 -5.04 4.64
N LEU A 685 -37.78 -4.00 4.22
CA LEU A 685 -37.25 -2.65 4.05
C LEU A 685 -38.21 -1.65 4.66
N GLY A 686 -37.69 -0.82 5.58
CA GLY A 686 -38.43 0.29 6.20
C GLY A 686 -37.98 1.64 5.62
N LYS A 687 -38.93 2.47 5.17
CA LYS A 687 -38.66 3.82 4.65
C LYS A 687 -39.56 4.85 5.34
N GLY A 688 -38.98 5.70 6.18
CA GLY A 688 -39.68 6.76 6.92
C GLY A 688 -38.91 8.08 6.92
N MET A 689 -39.56 9.17 7.32
CA MET A 689 -38.97 10.52 7.27
C MET A 689 -38.51 10.99 8.66
N ILE A 690 -37.21 11.24 8.82
CA ILE A 690 -36.62 11.75 10.06
C ILE A 690 -36.45 13.27 9.97
N LYS A 691 -36.97 14.02 10.97
CA LYS A 691 -37.05 15.49 10.95
C LYS A 691 -35.78 16.19 11.48
N VAL A 692 -34.59 15.69 11.15
CA VAL A 692 -33.28 16.33 11.42
C VAL A 692 -32.34 16.21 10.22
N LYS A 693 -31.18 16.89 10.24
CA LYS A 693 -30.22 16.89 9.13
C LYS A 693 -29.55 15.51 8.95
N PRO A 694 -29.18 15.09 7.72
CA PRO A 694 -28.53 13.79 7.48
C PRO A 694 -27.26 13.52 8.30
N PRO A 695 -26.32 14.48 8.52
CA PRO A 695 -25.14 14.23 9.36
C PRO A 695 -25.49 13.81 10.79
N THR A 696 -26.51 14.42 11.39
CA THR A 696 -27.00 14.05 12.74
C THR A 696 -27.59 12.63 12.79
N VAL A 697 -28.17 12.16 11.68
CA VAL A 697 -28.64 10.76 11.57
C VAL A 697 -27.44 9.82 11.35
N TRP A 698 -26.47 10.21 10.52
CA TRP A 698 -25.24 9.46 10.26
C TRP A 698 -24.42 9.24 11.53
N GLU A 699 -24.16 10.30 12.30
CA GLU A 699 -23.49 10.26 13.60
C GLU A 699 -24.18 9.28 14.57
N ALA A 700 -25.51 9.37 14.68
CA ALA A 700 -26.29 8.52 15.57
C ALA A 700 -26.35 7.05 15.14
N VAL A 701 -26.19 6.76 13.84
CA VAL A 701 -26.25 5.39 13.27
C VAL A 701 -24.88 4.72 13.17
N ARG A 702 -23.80 5.47 12.89
CA ARG A 702 -22.42 4.95 12.87
C ARG A 702 -21.86 4.68 14.27
N ASN A 703 -22.36 5.38 15.29
CA ASN A 703 -21.92 5.21 16.67
C ASN A 703 -22.65 4.02 17.33
N HIS A 704 -21.88 2.99 17.70
CA HIS A 704 -22.39 1.78 18.34
C HIS A 704 -23.07 2.06 19.69
N MET A 705 -22.62 3.07 20.46
CA MET A 705 -23.20 3.42 21.76
C MET A 705 -24.58 4.05 21.64
N THR A 706 -24.84 4.85 20.61
CA THR A 706 -26.18 5.43 20.36
C THR A 706 -27.16 4.41 19.80
N ARG A 707 -26.69 3.32 19.16
CA ARG A 707 -27.57 2.30 18.57
C ARG A 707 -28.51 1.65 19.60
N HIS A 708 -28.03 1.38 20.81
CA HIS A 708 -28.86 0.83 21.91
C HIS A 708 -30.00 1.75 22.36
N VAL A 709 -29.98 3.04 22.02
CA VAL A 709 -31.01 4.01 22.42
C VAL A 709 -32.27 3.88 21.56
N TYR A 710 -32.14 3.47 20.29
CA TYR A 710 -33.26 3.34 19.35
C TYR A 710 -33.52 1.89 18.88
N ASP A 711 -32.49 1.05 18.76
CA ASP A 711 -32.60 -0.34 18.34
C ASP A 711 -32.98 -1.25 19.52
N ARG A 712 -34.29 -1.38 19.76
CA ARG A 712 -34.85 -2.20 20.86
C ARG A 712 -34.63 -3.72 20.69
N MET A 713 -34.04 -4.18 19.59
CA MET A 713 -33.67 -5.59 19.42
C MET A 713 -32.25 -5.88 19.93
N LEU A 714 -31.40 -4.85 20.06
CA LEU A 714 -30.10 -5.01 20.70
C LEU A 714 -30.24 -5.15 22.22
N LYS A 715 -29.55 -6.16 22.76
CA LYS A 715 -29.22 -6.22 24.18
C LYS A 715 -27.91 -5.45 24.37
N PRO A 716 -27.71 -4.71 25.48
CA PRO A 716 -26.42 -4.13 25.80
C PRO A 716 -25.35 -5.22 25.91
N GLU A 717 -24.10 -4.90 25.59
CA GLU A 717 -22.98 -5.81 25.80
C GLU A 717 -22.86 -6.17 27.29
N ARG A 718 -22.48 -7.41 27.59
CA ARG A 718 -22.37 -7.93 28.95
C ARG A 718 -21.06 -8.69 29.10
N TYR A 719 -20.11 -8.10 29.81
CA TYR A 719 -18.85 -8.78 30.10
C TYR A 719 -19.05 -9.69 31.32
N VAL A 720 -18.68 -10.96 31.17
CA VAL A 720 -18.83 -11.98 32.22
C VAL A 720 -17.48 -12.63 32.50
N VAL A 721 -16.99 -12.49 33.73
CA VAL A 721 -15.80 -13.19 34.22
C VAL A 721 -16.27 -14.24 35.21
N ALA A 722 -16.05 -15.52 34.94
CA ALA A 722 -16.49 -16.62 35.79
C ALA A 722 -15.37 -17.63 36.07
N GLY A 723 -15.38 -18.21 37.27
CA GLY A 723 -14.46 -19.25 37.71
C GLY A 723 -15.16 -20.30 38.56
N THR A 724 -14.62 -21.51 38.55
CA THR A 724 -15.08 -22.67 39.32
C THR A 724 -13.86 -23.47 39.80
N SER A 725 -14.01 -24.25 40.88
CA SER A 725 -12.92 -25.08 41.39
C SER A 725 -12.72 -26.33 40.51
N VAL A 726 -11.55 -26.41 39.88
CA VAL A 726 -11.07 -27.60 39.17
C VAL A 726 -10.12 -28.41 40.05
N ASP A 727 -10.15 -29.74 39.88
CA ASP A 727 -9.30 -30.68 40.61
C ASP A 727 -8.22 -31.21 39.64
N ILE A 728 -6.95 -30.79 39.84
CA ILE A 728 -5.81 -31.17 38.99
C ILE A 728 -4.81 -32.08 39.75
N PRO A 729 -4.24 -33.14 39.12
CA PRO A 729 -3.33 -34.08 39.78
C PRO A 729 -2.08 -33.45 40.42
N GLU A 730 -1.59 -32.37 39.82
CA GLU A 730 -0.35 -31.66 40.21
C GLU A 730 -0.54 -30.83 41.50
N LEU A 731 -1.79 -30.58 41.90
CA LEU A 731 -2.13 -29.81 43.10
C LEU A 731 -3.06 -30.63 44.03
N PRO A 732 -2.60 -31.77 44.58
CA PRO A 732 -3.43 -32.67 45.37
C PRO A 732 -3.93 -32.02 46.68
N GLN A 733 -5.00 -32.59 47.26
CA GLN A 733 -5.57 -32.08 48.51
C GLN A 733 -4.66 -32.40 49.71
N HIS A 734 -4.24 -31.37 50.44
CA HIS A 734 -3.54 -31.53 51.71
C HIS A 734 -4.49 -31.98 52.82
N LYS A 735 -4.03 -32.88 53.70
CA LYS A 735 -4.86 -33.46 54.77
C LYS A 735 -5.23 -32.46 55.86
N ASP A 736 -4.34 -31.49 56.11
CA ASP A 736 -4.45 -30.54 57.22
C ASP A 736 -5.14 -29.22 56.84
N ILE A 737 -5.61 -29.09 55.58
CA ILE A 737 -6.25 -27.88 55.05
C ILE A 737 -7.55 -28.25 54.32
N THR A 738 -8.67 -27.75 54.82
CA THR A 738 -9.98 -27.87 54.14
C THR A 738 -9.96 -27.07 52.84
N ARG A 739 -9.85 -27.75 51.70
CA ARG A 739 -10.02 -27.14 50.37
C ARG A 739 -11.49 -26.79 50.16
N LEU A 740 -11.78 -25.49 50.04
CA LEU A 740 -13.12 -24.99 49.70
C LEU A 740 -13.40 -25.28 48.21
N LYS A 741 -14.66 -25.55 47.85
CA LYS A 741 -15.08 -25.79 46.45
C LYS A 741 -15.96 -24.64 45.98
N ILE A 742 -15.44 -23.83 45.07
CA ILE A 742 -16.21 -22.81 44.36
C ILE A 742 -17.03 -23.51 43.28
N HIS A 743 -18.35 -23.47 43.39
CA HIS A 743 -19.25 -23.97 42.34
C HIS A 743 -19.29 -22.98 41.18
N VAL A 744 -19.52 -21.70 41.49
CA VAL A 744 -19.35 -20.58 40.57
C VAL A 744 -19.03 -19.32 41.38
N ALA A 745 -17.99 -18.60 41.00
CA ALA A 745 -17.76 -17.23 41.44
C ALA A 745 -17.44 -16.36 40.22
N GLY A 746 -17.88 -15.11 40.22
CA GLY A 746 -17.72 -14.28 39.03
C GLY A 746 -18.36 -12.91 39.12
N TRP A 747 -18.14 -12.16 38.04
CA TRP A 747 -18.58 -10.79 37.85
C TRP A 747 -19.38 -10.70 36.55
N VAL A 748 -20.47 -9.94 36.58
CA VAL A 748 -21.20 -9.50 35.38
C VAL A 748 -21.14 -7.98 35.36
N ILE A 749 -20.69 -7.41 34.25
CA ILE A 749 -20.56 -5.98 34.02
C ILE A 749 -21.51 -5.60 32.89
N GLU A 750 -22.40 -4.65 33.14
CA GLU A 750 -23.39 -4.16 32.18
C GLU A 750 -23.27 -2.63 32.03
N PRO A 751 -23.22 -2.08 30.81
CA PRO A 751 -23.28 -0.64 30.59
C PRO A 751 -24.68 -0.11 30.90
N ILE A 752 -24.75 0.94 31.71
CA ILE A 752 -25.96 1.72 31.98
C ILE A 752 -25.68 3.18 31.62
N LEU A 753 -26.49 3.72 30.71
CA LEU A 753 -26.51 5.15 30.44
C LEU A 753 -27.36 5.85 31.50
N GLN A 754 -26.78 6.79 32.24
CA GLN A 754 -27.51 7.61 33.23
C GLN A 754 -27.17 9.09 33.01
N ASN A 755 -28.19 9.92 32.85
CA ASN A 755 -28.07 11.36 32.54
C ASN A 755 -27.18 11.70 31.33
N GLY A 756 -27.08 10.77 30.35
CA GLY A 756 -26.23 10.92 29.15
C GLY A 756 -24.78 10.45 29.33
N GLN A 757 -24.35 10.14 30.56
CA GLN A 757 -23.04 9.58 30.86
C GLN A 757 -23.11 8.05 30.94
N LEU A 758 -22.04 7.36 30.50
CA LEU A 758 -21.91 5.91 30.56
C LEU A 758 -21.38 5.49 31.93
N TYR A 759 -22.04 4.53 32.57
CA TYR A 759 -21.65 3.93 33.84
C TYR A 759 -21.64 2.39 33.72
N SER A 760 -20.87 1.74 34.59
CA SER A 760 -20.84 0.28 34.71
C SER A 760 -21.65 -0.22 35.90
N MET A 761 -22.74 -0.93 35.65
CA MET A 761 -23.41 -1.76 36.65
C MET A 761 -22.61 -3.04 36.84
N VAL A 762 -22.30 -3.38 38.10
CA VAL A 762 -21.43 -4.51 38.43
C VAL A 762 -22.14 -5.43 39.43
N SER A 763 -22.43 -6.66 38.99
CA SER A 763 -22.94 -7.74 39.84
C SER A 763 -21.82 -8.73 40.17
N TYR A 764 -21.68 -9.11 41.44
CA TYR A 764 -20.74 -10.14 41.88
C TYR A 764 -21.50 -11.33 42.49
N LEU A 765 -21.09 -12.55 42.14
CA LEU A 765 -21.60 -13.80 42.69
C LEU A 765 -20.45 -14.64 43.25
N ALA A 766 -20.69 -15.30 44.38
CA ALA A 766 -19.84 -16.37 44.89
C ALA A 766 -20.69 -17.47 45.54
N GLN A 767 -20.72 -18.64 44.91
CA GLN A 767 -21.28 -19.88 45.46
C GLN A 767 -20.12 -20.80 45.85
N ILE A 768 -19.91 -20.95 47.15
CA ILE A 768 -18.80 -21.69 47.74
C ILE A 768 -19.36 -22.75 48.68
N ASP A 769 -19.07 -24.02 48.40
CA ASP A 769 -19.14 -25.08 49.40
C ASP A 769 -17.87 -25.05 50.24
N PHE A 770 -18.06 -25.07 51.56
CA PHE A 770 -16.98 -25.03 52.53
C PHE A 770 -16.54 -26.44 52.98
N GLY A 771 -17.26 -27.50 52.60
CA GLY A 771 -16.82 -28.89 52.76
C GLY A 771 -16.79 -29.39 54.22
N GLY A 772 -17.51 -28.75 55.15
CA GLY A 772 -17.51 -29.14 56.55
C GLY A 772 -18.54 -28.42 57.43
N PRO A 773 -18.68 -28.79 58.71
CA PRO A 773 -19.66 -28.23 59.64
C PRO A 773 -19.22 -26.86 60.19
N PHE A 774 -19.34 -25.80 59.39
CA PHE A 774 -19.01 -24.43 59.82
C PHE A 774 -20.15 -23.78 60.64
N PRO A 775 -19.84 -23.03 61.72
CA PRO A 775 -20.86 -22.29 62.47
C PRO A 775 -21.60 -21.29 61.59
N ALA A 776 -22.94 -21.30 61.65
CA ALA A 776 -23.79 -20.41 60.85
C ALA A 776 -23.48 -18.92 61.07
N THR A 777 -23.01 -18.53 62.27
CA THR A 777 -22.55 -17.17 62.58
C THR A 777 -21.29 -16.76 61.81
N LEU A 778 -20.39 -17.70 61.54
CA LEU A 778 -19.17 -17.47 60.75
C LEU A 778 -19.51 -17.38 59.26
N LEU A 779 -20.31 -18.32 58.74
CA LEU A 779 -20.79 -18.30 57.35
C LEU A 779 -21.54 -17.01 57.03
N ASN A 780 -22.47 -16.57 57.89
CA ASN A 780 -23.15 -15.28 57.75
C ASN A 780 -22.19 -14.08 57.77
N ARG A 781 -21.07 -14.14 58.50
CA ARG A 781 -20.08 -13.05 58.57
C ARG A 781 -19.17 -13.00 57.34
N VAL A 782 -18.87 -14.15 56.72
CA VAL A 782 -18.11 -14.23 55.47
C VAL A 782 -18.98 -13.85 54.27
N GLY A 783 -20.18 -14.43 54.15
CA GLY A 783 -21.10 -14.16 53.04
C GLY A 783 -21.57 -12.70 52.96
N ARG A 784 -21.69 -12.00 54.10
CA ARG A 784 -21.95 -10.55 54.13
C ARG A 784 -20.75 -9.68 53.74
N ARG A 785 -19.53 -10.22 53.73
CA ARG A 785 -18.30 -9.48 53.41
C ARG A 785 -17.83 -9.68 51.97
N GLN A 786 -18.04 -10.85 51.39
CA GLN A 786 -17.57 -11.14 50.03
C GLN A 786 -18.13 -10.16 48.97
N PRO A 787 -19.44 -9.83 48.91
CA PRO A 787 -19.97 -8.86 47.94
C PRO A 787 -19.49 -7.42 48.11
N LEU A 788 -18.85 -7.08 49.24
CA LEU A 788 -18.27 -5.75 49.45
C LEU A 788 -17.02 -5.51 48.59
N CYS A 789 -16.52 -6.53 47.88
CA CYS A 789 -15.54 -6.39 46.81
C CYS A 789 -15.93 -5.31 45.78
N ILE A 790 -17.23 -5.16 45.48
CA ILE A 790 -17.74 -4.13 44.55
C ILE A 790 -17.43 -2.71 45.08
N ALA A 791 -17.54 -2.48 46.38
CA ALA A 791 -17.25 -1.18 46.99
C ALA A 791 -15.74 -0.89 46.98
N TYR A 792 -14.91 -1.86 47.36
CA TYR A 792 -13.45 -1.68 47.33
C TYR A 792 -12.90 -1.54 45.91
N LEU A 793 -13.53 -2.17 44.91
CA LEU A 793 -13.22 -1.99 43.49
C LEU A 793 -13.52 -0.56 43.03
N ARG A 794 -14.70 -0.02 43.38
CA ARG A 794 -15.09 1.37 43.11
C ARG A 794 -14.09 2.36 43.73
N ASP A 795 -13.82 2.22 45.03
CA ASP A 795 -12.88 3.09 45.76
C ASP A 795 -11.45 3.07 45.17
N HIS A 796 -11.08 1.97 44.51
CA HIS A 796 -9.80 1.83 43.82
C HIS A 796 -9.81 2.51 42.44
N LEU A 797 -10.82 2.23 41.61
CA LEU A 797 -10.92 2.75 40.24
C LEU A 797 -11.17 4.27 40.21
N GLU A 798 -12.12 4.78 40.99
CA GLU A 798 -12.37 6.23 41.08
C GLU A 798 -11.13 7.00 41.59
N LYS A 799 -10.26 6.34 42.38
CA LYS A 799 -9.00 6.92 42.87
C LYS A 799 -7.89 6.91 41.81
N ILE A 800 -7.99 6.07 40.78
CA ILE A 800 -7.12 6.10 39.60
C ILE A 800 -7.60 7.21 38.66
N GLU A 801 -8.90 7.26 38.35
CA GLU A 801 -9.49 8.31 37.50
C GLU A 801 -9.25 9.72 38.07
N ARG A 802 -9.53 9.95 39.35
CA ARG A 802 -9.25 11.25 40.01
C ARG A 802 -7.77 11.62 40.10
N LYS A 803 -6.84 10.70 39.79
CA LYS A 803 -5.42 11.02 39.58
C LYS A 803 -5.13 11.35 38.12
N ALA A 804 -5.73 10.62 37.18
CA ALA A 804 -5.61 10.90 35.75
C ALA A 804 -6.23 12.25 35.36
N SER A 805 -7.33 12.67 36.01
CA SER A 805 -7.96 13.99 35.81
C SER A 805 -7.38 15.12 36.69
N ALA A 806 -6.23 14.88 37.33
CA ALA A 806 -5.52 15.86 38.17
C ALA A 806 -4.04 16.01 37.77
N VAL A 807 -3.73 15.53 36.56
CA VAL A 807 -2.49 15.70 35.80
C VAL A 807 -2.89 16.35 34.47
#